data_AF-A0A9X2AI63-F1
#
_entry.id   AF-A0A9X2AI63-F1
#
_cell.length_a   1.000
_cell.length_b   1.000
_cell.length_c   1.000
_cell.angle_alpha   90.00
_cell.angle_beta   90.00
_cell.angle_gamma   90.00
#
_symmetry.space_group_name_H-M   'P 1'
#
loop_
_entity.id
_entity.type
_entity.pdbx_description
1 polymer ?
#
loop_
_entity_poly.entity_id
_entity_poly.type
_entity_poly.pdbx_seq_one_letter_code
_entity_poly.pdbx_strand_id
1 'polypeptide(L)'
;MKRHFALVILFLGTQLFAQENNEHLTATIIGSGSPKFNTERSGPSVLIKYKNTEILVDMGNGTQANLNKKNTKIKDIDGFLFTHHHLDHNEEFTPIFIQSLLGGNKTTIAGPKQTTSIIDNTLKIYEEDINYRLSKSGRSLSNVKSNFNVKNLSGNNTFFIGEIKITYTPVNHTIAALAFRFDVGNESIVISGDLTYSESLPILAKNADYLIMDSGGAIAIGSKRNTSKKKNNKKNKQKAHVNLTESSLMAKEANAKNLVLTHFNFTNIDEEATTAAIRKNYIGNVLYAKDLMVLPIEEKVHSHNGISHSHNNEHLTEIKNIVKKKLSLQNKVSIILDKKNDIRIIKSNAIPNHTVGQFPTKGNPNTISEQNKVYTIDLTAELANNKTFVYDLGIDRGKPSYVFGVAINGVKFEPSANEYFRNTKTNQPNYEWTLEPLSDEVNLGEDYNNAHVQPNGEYHYHGTPTGLVTNFDKSKMTLVGWAADGFPMYYKMGYKNPMDSNSEVVKLKSSYVLKQGERPGNGITAPNGTYSGKYVRDFEFQNNFGDLDECNGRTGVTPEFPNGTYYYIVSDEFPSASRCFMGTPSNDFKIGGKKNQKQQKLNKSQQKQQRPKENTPPNFTNMLEKMDTNKDGKISKTEAKGKLKEKFEKRDSNNDGYITVNEMTKRSN
;
A
#
# COMPACT_ATOMS: atom_id res chain seq x y z
N MET A 1 27.84 -7.17 75.65
CA MET A 1 27.41 -5.98 74.87
C MET A 1 27.58 -6.27 73.39
N LYS A 2 26.48 -6.24 72.63
CA LYS A 2 26.39 -6.70 71.23
C LYS A 2 27.10 -5.73 70.27
N ARG A 3 28.09 -6.22 69.51
CA ARG A 3 28.72 -5.49 68.38
C ARG A 3 27.77 -5.55 67.17
N HIS A 4 27.32 -4.40 66.70
CA HIS A 4 26.57 -4.28 65.45
C HIS A 4 27.54 -4.04 64.29
N PHE A 5 27.56 -4.97 63.33
CA PHE A 5 28.16 -4.79 62.02
C PHE A 5 27.16 -4.00 61.15
N ALA A 6 27.55 -2.82 60.69
CA ALA A 6 26.81 -2.09 59.66
C ALA A 6 27.30 -2.58 58.29
N LEU A 7 26.44 -3.29 57.56
CA LEU A 7 26.68 -3.70 56.19
C LEU A 7 26.32 -2.52 55.27
N VAL A 8 27.32 -1.86 54.69
CA VAL A 8 27.12 -0.86 53.63
C VAL A 8 26.98 -1.59 52.30
N ILE A 9 25.76 -1.69 51.79
CA ILE A 9 25.48 -2.18 50.44
C ILE A 9 25.60 -0.98 49.48
N LEU A 10 26.71 -0.93 48.74
CA LEU A 10 26.89 0.00 47.62
C LEU A 10 26.03 -0.50 46.45
N PHE A 11 24.91 0.16 46.16
CA PHE A 11 24.19 -0.03 44.90
C PHE A 11 24.99 0.65 43.77
N LEU A 12 25.79 -0.12 43.02
CA LEU A 12 26.21 0.29 41.68
C LEU A 12 25.00 0.17 40.76
N GLY A 13 24.28 1.27 40.59
CA GLY A 13 23.30 1.41 39.51
C GLY A 13 24.04 1.54 38.19
N THR A 14 24.20 0.45 37.45
CA THR A 14 24.53 0.52 36.02
C THR A 14 23.30 1.06 35.30
N GLN A 15 23.29 2.36 34.99
CA GLN A 15 22.41 2.90 33.96
C GLN A 15 22.90 2.34 32.62
N LEU A 16 22.31 1.23 32.20
CA LEU A 16 22.30 0.81 30.80
C LEU A 16 21.47 1.86 30.07
N PHE A 17 22.13 2.80 29.41
CA PHE A 17 21.49 3.56 28.33
C PHE A 17 21.16 2.54 27.24
N ALA A 18 19.88 2.19 27.11
CA ALA A 18 19.39 1.53 25.93
C ALA A 18 19.56 2.51 24.76
N GLN A 19 20.61 2.32 23.97
CA GLN A 19 20.73 2.94 22.67
C GLN A 19 19.59 2.34 21.83
N GLU A 20 18.60 3.15 21.46
CA GLU A 20 17.61 2.77 20.45
C GLU A 20 18.38 2.45 19.17
N ASN A 21 18.67 1.17 18.95
CA ASN A 21 19.15 0.71 17.66
C ASN A 21 17.97 0.89 16.71
N ASN A 22 17.94 2.00 15.99
CA ASN A 22 16.94 2.21 14.96
C ASN A 22 17.20 1.19 13.85
N GLU A 23 16.38 0.15 13.80
CA GLU A 23 16.48 -0.93 12.81
C GLU A 23 15.95 -0.52 11.42
N HIS A 24 15.49 0.73 11.27
CA HIS A 24 14.98 1.30 10.03
C HIS A 24 15.88 2.41 9.48
N LEU A 25 15.97 2.48 8.15
CA LEU A 25 16.57 3.60 7.43
C LEU A 25 15.64 4.81 7.53
N THR A 26 16.14 5.87 8.14
CA THR A 26 15.37 7.10 8.35
C THR A 26 16.00 8.31 7.67
N ALA A 27 15.17 9.28 7.28
CA ALA A 27 15.60 10.60 6.85
C ALA A 27 14.91 11.67 7.67
N THR A 28 15.68 12.48 8.40
CA THR A 28 15.18 13.70 9.03
C THR A 28 15.46 14.87 8.11
N ILE A 29 14.41 15.59 7.68
CA ILE A 29 14.54 16.86 6.98
C ILE A 29 15.08 17.89 7.97
N ILE A 30 16.38 18.17 7.95
CA ILE A 30 16.98 19.15 8.84
C ILE A 30 16.62 20.56 8.39
N GLY A 31 16.55 20.81 7.09
CA GLY A 31 16.08 22.07 6.53
C GLY A 31 15.38 21.88 5.18
N SER A 32 14.28 22.60 5.00
CA SER A 32 13.34 22.46 3.87
C SER A 32 13.22 23.71 2.99
N GLY A 33 13.97 24.76 3.31
CA GLY A 33 13.96 26.05 2.65
C GLY A 33 14.88 26.11 1.44
N SER A 34 15.13 27.32 0.95
CA SER A 34 15.90 27.63 -0.24
C SER A 34 16.93 28.75 0.09
N PRO A 35 17.66 29.34 -0.88
CA PRO A 35 18.60 30.42 -0.59
C PRO A 35 17.96 31.66 0.07
N LYS A 36 16.63 31.81 -0.07
CA LYS A 36 15.94 32.94 0.56
C LYS A 36 15.76 32.65 2.05
N PHE A 37 16.41 33.47 2.88
CA PHE A 37 16.25 33.41 4.33
C PHE A 37 14.77 33.36 4.75
N ASN A 38 14.45 32.39 5.60
CA ASN A 38 13.12 32.15 6.11
C ASN A 38 13.24 31.69 7.58
N THR A 39 12.53 32.36 8.48
CA THR A 39 12.57 32.07 9.92
C THR A 39 11.95 30.71 10.29
N GLU A 40 11.14 30.14 9.39
CA GLU A 40 10.40 28.89 9.60
C GLU A 40 10.98 27.72 8.78
N ARG A 41 11.89 27.99 7.85
CA ARG A 41 12.53 26.98 6.98
C ARG A 41 14.01 27.26 6.83
N SER A 42 14.82 26.42 7.43
CA SER A 42 16.28 26.40 7.27
C SER A 42 16.64 25.95 5.86
N GLY A 43 17.82 26.35 5.37
CA GLY A 43 18.32 25.95 4.06
C GLY A 43 18.45 24.42 3.91
N PRO A 44 18.55 23.90 2.67
CA PRO A 44 18.51 22.47 2.38
C PRO A 44 19.48 21.65 3.25
N SER A 45 18.94 20.67 3.96
CA SER A 45 19.72 19.67 4.69
C SER A 45 18.86 18.46 5.07
N VAL A 46 19.40 17.26 4.92
CA VAL A 46 18.73 16.00 5.30
C VAL A 46 19.71 15.10 6.05
N LEU A 47 19.32 14.63 7.24
CA LEU A 47 20.07 13.67 8.04
C LEU A 47 19.53 12.26 7.81
N ILE A 48 20.31 11.40 7.15
CA ILE A 48 20.07 9.98 6.98
C ILE A 48 20.64 9.23 8.18
N LYS A 49 19.85 8.34 8.80
CA LYS A 49 20.30 7.50 9.92
C LYS A 49 19.90 6.05 9.72
N TYR A 50 20.80 5.13 10.04
CA TYR A 50 20.53 3.71 10.20
C TYR A 50 21.42 3.14 11.31
N LYS A 51 20.83 2.53 12.34
CA LYS A 51 21.54 2.14 13.57
C LYS A 51 22.39 3.31 14.10
N ASN A 52 23.71 3.14 14.11
CA ASN A 52 24.68 4.11 14.61
C ASN A 52 25.34 4.93 13.50
N THR A 53 24.95 4.72 12.23
CA THR A 53 25.49 5.45 11.09
C THR A 53 24.66 6.69 10.83
N GLU A 54 25.31 7.85 10.83
CA GLU A 54 24.69 9.15 10.56
C GLU A 54 25.34 9.84 9.34
N ILE A 55 24.53 10.24 8.36
CA ILE A 55 25.00 10.90 7.15
C ILE A 55 24.17 12.16 6.92
N LEU A 56 24.84 13.32 6.88
CA LEU A 56 24.21 14.60 6.60
C LEU A 56 24.41 14.96 5.12
N VAL A 57 23.31 15.20 4.41
CA VAL A 57 23.28 15.58 3.00
C VAL A 57 22.88 17.04 2.91
N ASP A 58 23.77 17.85 2.36
CA ASP A 58 23.71 19.32 2.33
C ASP A 58 23.61 19.99 3.72
N MET A 59 24.12 21.21 3.82
CA MET A 59 24.34 21.94 5.08
C MET A 59 24.04 23.44 4.92
N GLY A 60 22.80 23.77 4.52
CA GLY A 60 22.34 25.15 4.40
C GLY A 60 22.20 25.91 5.73
N ASN A 61 21.91 27.21 5.66
CA ASN A 61 21.71 28.04 6.86
C ASN A 61 20.63 27.48 7.80
N GLY A 62 20.91 27.42 9.10
CA GLY A 62 20.02 26.87 10.14
C GLY A 62 20.24 25.39 10.47
N THR A 63 21.10 24.69 9.71
CA THR A 63 21.38 23.25 9.90
C THR A 63 21.82 22.90 11.32
N GLN A 64 22.81 23.60 11.90
CA GLN A 64 23.31 23.34 13.25
C GLN A 64 22.24 23.56 14.32
N ALA A 65 21.41 24.59 14.17
CA ALA A 65 20.31 24.86 15.11
C ALA A 65 19.32 23.69 15.11
N ASN A 66 18.99 23.14 13.95
CA ASN A 66 18.06 22.03 13.82
C ASN A 66 18.68 20.67 14.21
N LEU A 67 19.98 20.45 13.95
CA LEU A 67 20.71 19.29 14.49
C LEU A 67 20.71 19.29 16.03
N ASN A 68 20.95 20.46 16.64
CA ASN A 68 20.89 20.62 18.09
C ASN A 68 19.49 20.30 18.64
N LYS A 69 18.41 20.75 17.98
CA LYS A 69 17.02 20.40 18.38
C LYS A 69 16.76 18.88 18.30
N LYS A 70 17.47 18.15 17.44
CA LYS A 70 17.39 16.69 17.31
C LYS A 70 18.34 15.94 18.25
N ASN A 71 19.10 16.64 19.10
CA ASN A 71 20.17 16.09 19.91
C ASN A 71 21.23 15.32 19.09
N THR A 72 21.37 15.66 17.80
CA THR A 72 22.42 15.09 16.95
C THR A 72 23.73 15.81 17.23
N LYS A 73 24.76 15.05 17.63
CA LYS A 73 26.09 15.60 17.86
C LYS A 73 26.86 15.55 16.55
N ILE A 74 27.35 16.69 16.09
CA ILE A 74 28.13 16.80 14.83
C ILE A 74 29.33 15.86 14.80
N LYS A 75 29.96 15.64 15.94
CA LYS A 75 31.12 14.74 16.10
C LYS A 75 30.79 13.25 15.85
N ASP A 76 29.51 12.88 15.91
CA ASP A 76 29.04 11.51 15.72
C ASP A 76 28.58 11.27 14.26
N ILE A 77 28.64 12.28 13.38
CA ILE A 77 28.26 12.16 11.97
C ILE A 77 29.38 11.47 11.16
N ASP A 78 29.06 10.36 10.51
CA ASP A 78 29.99 9.54 9.73
C ASP A 78 30.15 10.00 8.27
N GLY A 79 29.18 10.78 7.77
CA GLY A 79 29.16 11.22 6.38
C GLY A 79 28.68 12.66 6.20
N PHE A 80 29.44 13.46 5.43
CA PHE A 80 28.99 14.75 4.91
C PHE A 80 28.92 14.65 3.38
N LEU A 81 27.71 14.69 2.82
CA LEU A 81 27.48 14.58 1.38
C LEU A 81 26.97 15.89 0.80
N PHE A 82 27.50 16.31 -0.34
CA PHE A 82 27.02 17.48 -1.09
C PHE A 82 26.34 17.04 -2.37
N THR A 83 25.12 17.50 -2.59
CA THR A 83 24.45 17.38 -3.90
C THR A 83 25.14 18.28 -4.91
N HIS A 84 25.40 19.53 -4.53
CA HIS A 84 26.13 20.52 -5.31
C HIS A 84 26.68 21.66 -4.44
N HIS A 85 27.47 22.55 -5.04
CA HIS A 85 28.17 23.64 -4.34
C HIS A 85 27.55 25.02 -4.55
N HIS A 86 26.22 25.12 -4.59
CA HIS A 86 25.58 26.42 -4.35
C HIS A 86 25.63 26.78 -2.87
N LEU A 87 25.67 28.07 -2.59
CA LEU A 87 25.90 28.59 -1.25
C LEU A 87 24.88 28.06 -0.24
N ASP A 88 23.60 28.08 -0.59
CA ASP A 88 22.49 27.65 0.27
C ASP A 88 22.50 26.17 0.66
N HIS A 89 23.30 25.33 -0.02
CA HIS A 89 23.53 23.94 0.37
C HIS A 89 24.81 23.75 1.21
N ASN A 90 25.59 24.81 1.43
CA ASN A 90 26.95 24.73 1.99
C ASN A 90 27.23 25.75 3.11
N GLU A 91 26.35 26.72 3.36
CA GLU A 91 26.54 27.85 4.29
C GLU A 91 27.05 27.45 5.68
N GLU A 92 26.60 26.33 6.22
CA GLU A 92 27.00 25.86 7.55
C GLU A 92 28.01 24.71 7.52
N PHE A 93 28.52 24.34 6.34
CA PHE A 93 29.53 23.28 6.26
C PHE A 93 30.79 23.61 7.06
N THR A 94 31.34 24.83 6.90
CA THR A 94 32.60 25.20 7.55
C THR A 94 32.58 25.02 9.08
N PRO A 95 31.64 25.62 9.84
CA PRO A 95 31.58 25.42 11.28
C PRO A 95 31.29 23.96 11.69
N ILE A 96 30.44 23.24 10.94
CA ILE A 96 30.16 21.82 11.17
C ILE A 96 31.43 20.98 10.99
N PHE A 97 32.15 21.19 9.88
CA PHE A 97 33.38 20.45 9.55
C PHE A 97 34.47 20.70 10.59
N ILE A 98 34.69 21.96 10.99
CA ILE A 98 35.68 22.28 12.03
C ILE A 98 35.31 21.58 13.34
N GLN A 99 34.03 21.59 13.75
CA GLN A 99 33.60 20.91 14.97
C GLN A 99 33.81 19.39 14.89
N SER A 100 33.48 18.76 13.76
CA SER A 100 33.74 17.34 13.52
C SER A 100 35.25 17.02 13.55
N LEU A 101 36.07 17.82 12.86
CA LEU A 101 37.53 17.67 12.83
C LEU A 101 38.18 17.68 14.22
N LEU A 102 37.69 18.55 15.11
CA LEU A 102 38.26 18.75 16.44
C LEU A 102 37.95 17.62 17.44
N GLY A 103 36.98 16.75 17.20
CA GLY A 103 36.60 15.77 18.22
C GLY A 103 35.66 14.65 17.79
N GLY A 104 35.51 14.44 16.48
CA GLY A 104 34.60 13.47 15.90
C GLY A 104 35.23 12.17 15.42
N ASN A 105 34.34 11.25 15.05
CA ASN A 105 34.67 9.97 14.44
C ASN A 105 35.26 10.15 13.04
N LYS A 106 35.78 9.06 12.49
CA LYS A 106 36.26 9.05 11.11
C LYS A 106 35.09 9.32 10.15
N THR A 107 35.15 10.44 9.43
CA THR A 107 34.06 10.93 8.58
C THR A 107 34.39 10.82 7.09
N THR A 108 33.44 10.40 6.27
CA THR A 108 33.55 10.49 4.81
C THR A 108 32.93 11.79 4.33
N ILE A 109 33.67 12.58 3.55
CA ILE A 109 33.16 13.79 2.91
C ILE A 109 33.11 13.56 1.42
N ALA A 110 31.95 13.68 0.78
CA ALA A 110 31.83 13.39 -0.64
C ALA A 110 30.86 14.32 -1.36
N GLY A 111 31.15 14.64 -2.62
CA GLY A 111 30.34 15.57 -3.42
C GLY A 111 30.98 15.81 -4.77
N PRO A 112 30.53 16.80 -5.54
CA PRO A 112 31.15 17.13 -6.82
C PRO A 112 32.63 17.51 -6.72
N LYS A 113 33.29 17.62 -7.87
CA LYS A 113 34.75 17.80 -8.01
C LYS A 113 35.38 18.88 -7.12
N GLN A 114 34.64 19.92 -6.74
CA GLN A 114 35.14 21.03 -5.92
C GLN A 114 35.20 20.71 -4.42
N THR A 115 34.71 19.56 -3.97
CA THR A 115 34.64 19.17 -2.55
C THR A 115 36.02 19.23 -1.88
N THR A 116 37.06 18.67 -2.51
CA THR A 116 38.44 18.75 -1.97
C THR A 116 38.91 20.19 -1.81
N SER A 117 38.67 21.05 -2.80
CA SER A 117 39.11 22.45 -2.74
C SER A 117 38.40 23.24 -1.64
N ILE A 118 37.13 22.96 -1.37
CA ILE A 118 36.39 23.59 -0.27
C ILE A 118 37.04 23.23 1.07
N ILE A 119 37.35 21.95 1.28
CA ILE A 119 37.97 21.47 2.52
C ILE A 119 39.36 22.06 2.71
N ASP A 120 40.21 22.00 1.68
CA ASP A 120 41.57 22.54 1.73
C ASP A 120 41.55 24.04 2.04
N ASN A 121 40.61 24.79 1.43
CA ASN A 121 40.46 26.22 1.70
C ASN A 121 39.89 26.50 3.09
N THR A 122 38.93 25.71 3.59
CA THR A 122 38.44 25.85 4.97
C THR A 122 39.56 25.62 5.98
N LEU A 123 40.37 24.56 5.79
CA LEU A 123 41.53 24.30 6.65
C LEU A 123 42.55 25.44 6.60
N LYS A 124 42.80 26.01 5.41
CA LYS A 124 43.73 27.12 5.22
C LYS A 124 43.23 28.42 5.84
N ILE A 125 41.96 28.77 5.63
CA ILE A 125 41.37 30.01 6.13
C ILE A 125 41.32 30.01 7.66
N TYR A 126 41.04 28.86 8.28
CA TYR A 126 40.90 28.71 9.73
C TYR A 126 42.10 28.02 10.39
N GLU A 127 43.26 27.97 9.74
CA GLU A 127 44.43 27.23 10.22
C GLU A 127 44.85 27.66 11.64
N GLU A 128 44.87 28.97 11.90
CA GLU A 128 45.25 29.53 13.20
C GLU A 128 44.28 29.10 14.33
N ASP A 129 42.97 29.23 14.12
CA ASP A 129 41.95 28.85 15.10
C ASP A 129 41.93 27.32 15.33
N ILE A 130 42.04 26.53 14.26
CA ILE A 130 42.10 25.06 14.34
C ILE A 130 43.33 24.64 15.16
N ASN A 131 44.51 25.19 14.86
CA ASN A 131 45.74 24.87 15.59
C ASN A 131 45.64 25.30 17.07
N TYR A 132 45.10 26.49 17.35
CA TYR A 132 44.86 26.95 18.71
C TYR A 132 43.98 25.97 19.50
N ARG A 133 42.86 25.53 18.93
CA ARG A 133 41.94 24.59 19.59
C ARG A 133 42.55 23.21 19.80
N LEU A 134 43.26 22.69 18.80
CA LEU A 134 43.92 21.39 18.90
C LEU A 134 45.02 21.39 19.97
N SER A 135 45.76 22.51 20.10
CA SER A 135 46.81 22.69 21.11
C SER A 135 46.31 22.52 22.55
N LYS A 136 45.05 22.90 22.84
CA LYS A 136 44.42 22.72 24.17
C LYS A 136 44.27 21.24 24.56
N SER A 137 44.34 20.34 23.59
CA SER A 137 44.24 18.89 23.77
C SER A 137 45.54 18.15 23.39
N GLY A 138 46.64 18.87 23.17
CA GLY A 138 47.94 18.29 22.76
C GLY A 138 47.93 17.66 21.37
N ARG A 139 46.97 18.01 20.50
CA ARG A 139 46.87 17.51 19.12
C ARG A 139 47.33 18.56 18.12
N SER A 140 47.64 18.14 16.90
CA SER A 140 47.98 18.98 15.75
C SER A 140 47.05 18.71 14.57
N LEU A 141 47.06 19.61 13.58
CA LEU A 141 46.30 19.40 12.33
C LEU A 141 46.69 18.10 11.62
N SER A 142 47.98 17.72 11.64
CA SER A 142 48.42 16.45 11.06
C SER A 142 47.85 15.23 11.78
N ASN A 143 47.58 15.31 13.10
CA ASN A 143 46.94 14.22 13.83
C ASN A 143 45.48 14.00 13.40
N VAL A 144 44.75 15.07 13.07
CA VAL A 144 43.31 15.00 12.79
C VAL A 144 42.97 14.92 11.30
N LYS A 145 43.92 15.15 10.39
CA LYS A 145 43.70 14.95 8.94
C LYS A 145 43.29 13.53 8.57
N SER A 146 43.67 12.52 9.37
CA SER A 146 43.24 11.12 9.19
C SER A 146 41.80 10.85 9.63
N ASN A 147 41.16 11.80 10.34
CA ASN A 147 39.77 11.68 10.80
C ASN A 147 38.76 11.92 9.68
N PHE A 148 39.19 12.29 8.48
CA PHE A 148 38.27 12.37 7.34
C PHE A 148 38.90 11.83 6.07
N ASN A 149 38.04 11.41 5.14
CA ASN A 149 38.42 11.07 3.78
C ASN A 149 37.53 11.83 2.80
N VAL A 150 38.13 12.48 1.82
CA VAL A 150 37.41 13.24 0.80
C VAL A 150 37.24 12.42 -0.47
N LYS A 151 36.04 12.42 -1.05
CA LYS A 151 35.74 11.80 -2.34
C LYS A 151 35.10 12.81 -3.28
N ASN A 152 35.81 13.16 -4.35
CA ASN A 152 35.21 13.87 -5.48
C ASN A 152 34.46 12.86 -6.34
N LEU A 153 33.16 13.02 -6.43
CA LEU A 153 32.25 12.12 -7.12
C LEU A 153 31.98 12.63 -8.54
N SER A 154 31.94 11.69 -9.48
CA SER A 154 31.53 11.92 -10.87
C SER A 154 30.97 10.64 -11.46
N GLY A 155 30.17 10.77 -12.53
CA GLY A 155 29.50 9.63 -13.16
C GLY A 155 28.54 8.90 -12.22
N ASN A 156 28.24 7.64 -12.56
CA ASN A 156 27.33 6.80 -11.81
C ASN A 156 28.14 5.75 -11.05
N ASN A 157 28.05 5.74 -9.72
CA ASN A 157 28.76 4.76 -8.91
C ASN A 157 28.06 4.51 -7.57
N THR A 158 28.61 3.58 -6.81
CA THR A 158 28.14 3.21 -5.48
C THR A 158 29.30 3.13 -4.50
N PHE A 159 29.07 3.52 -3.26
CA PHE A 159 29.97 3.23 -2.13
C PHE A 159 29.14 3.00 -0.86
N PHE A 160 29.82 2.69 0.25
CA PHE A 160 29.19 2.46 1.55
C PHE A 160 29.73 3.44 2.59
N ILE A 161 28.86 3.82 3.53
CA ILE A 161 29.22 4.39 4.83
C ILE A 161 28.46 3.54 5.86
N GLY A 162 29.19 2.87 6.75
CA GLY A 162 28.60 1.85 7.61
C GLY A 162 27.93 0.75 6.78
N GLU A 163 26.69 0.41 7.15
CA GLU A 163 25.85 -0.56 6.43
C GLU A 163 25.00 0.07 5.31
N ILE A 164 25.02 1.39 5.16
CA ILE A 164 24.19 2.10 4.18
C ILE A 164 24.87 2.07 2.81
N LYS A 165 24.20 1.47 1.82
CA LYS A 165 24.63 1.51 0.42
C LYS A 165 24.22 2.85 -0.19
N ILE A 166 25.17 3.57 -0.75
CA ILE A 166 24.96 4.90 -1.35
C ILE A 166 25.26 4.82 -2.84
N THR A 167 24.23 4.97 -3.67
CA THR A 167 24.35 5.06 -5.12
C THR A 167 24.10 6.49 -5.55
N TYR A 168 24.88 7.02 -6.49
CA TYR A 168 24.70 8.39 -6.96
C TYR A 168 24.75 8.49 -8.49
N THR A 169 24.10 9.52 -9.02
CA THR A 169 24.09 9.86 -10.45
C THR A 169 24.18 11.37 -10.65
N PRO A 170 24.79 11.86 -11.74
CA PRO A 170 24.69 13.25 -12.13
C PRO A 170 23.25 13.59 -12.52
N VAL A 171 22.82 14.79 -12.14
CA VAL A 171 21.53 15.38 -12.53
C VAL A 171 21.75 16.75 -13.16
N ASN A 172 20.75 17.24 -13.89
CA ASN A 172 20.87 18.48 -14.65
C ASN A 172 20.65 19.69 -13.75
N HIS A 173 21.68 20.51 -13.52
CA HIS A 173 21.59 21.79 -12.80
C HIS A 173 22.56 22.82 -13.37
N THR A 174 22.54 24.05 -12.86
CA THR A 174 23.42 25.16 -13.32
C THR A 174 24.90 24.93 -13.05
N ILE A 175 25.23 24.06 -12.09
CA ILE A 175 26.59 23.59 -11.81
C ILE A 175 26.58 22.05 -11.71
N ALA A 176 27.75 21.43 -11.54
CA ALA A 176 27.83 19.98 -11.32
C ALA A 176 27.00 19.58 -10.08
N ALA A 177 25.99 18.74 -10.30
CA ALA A 177 25.04 18.31 -9.29
C ALA A 177 24.84 16.79 -9.33
N LEU A 178 24.56 16.21 -8.17
CA LEU A 178 24.38 14.79 -7.94
C LEU A 178 23.09 14.54 -7.18
N ALA A 179 22.39 13.47 -7.55
CA ALA A 179 21.36 12.85 -6.72
C ALA A 179 21.94 11.62 -6.01
N PHE A 180 21.47 11.34 -4.80
CA PHE A 180 21.88 10.21 -3.97
C PHE A 180 20.71 9.30 -3.65
N ARG A 181 20.96 7.99 -3.68
CA ARG A 181 20.06 6.94 -3.20
C ARG A 181 20.75 6.17 -2.08
N PHE A 182 20.03 5.98 -0.99
CA PHE A 182 20.43 5.25 0.20
C PHE A 182 19.58 4.00 0.28
N ASP A 183 20.22 2.83 0.30
CA ASP A 183 19.53 1.53 0.41
C ASP A 183 20.04 0.77 1.65
N VAL A 184 19.10 0.19 2.40
CA VAL A 184 19.35 -0.79 3.46
C VAL A 184 18.27 -1.87 3.40
N GLY A 185 18.65 -3.13 3.14
CA GLY A 185 17.69 -4.21 2.94
C GLY A 185 16.71 -3.88 1.80
N ASN A 186 15.42 -3.79 2.15
CA ASN A 186 14.34 -3.43 1.21
C ASN A 186 13.92 -1.94 1.31
N GLU A 187 14.59 -1.15 2.14
CA GLU A 187 14.27 0.26 2.39
C GLU A 187 15.15 1.18 1.56
N SER A 188 14.56 2.24 1.02
CA SER A 188 15.22 3.11 0.06
C SER A 188 14.77 4.58 0.16
N ILE A 189 15.74 5.48 0.28
CA ILE A 189 15.52 6.94 0.30
C ILE A 189 16.38 7.57 -0.78
N VAL A 190 15.80 8.50 -1.54
CA VAL A 190 16.48 9.22 -2.62
C VAL A 190 16.39 10.71 -2.36
N ILE A 191 17.50 11.43 -2.53
CA ILE A 191 17.59 12.88 -2.45
C ILE A 191 18.09 13.38 -3.81
N SER A 192 17.29 14.20 -4.49
CA SER A 192 17.63 14.67 -5.84
C SER A 192 18.70 15.77 -5.86
N GLY A 193 18.80 16.55 -4.78
CA GLY A 193 19.38 17.89 -4.85
C GLY A 193 18.52 18.82 -5.72
N ASP A 194 19.09 19.96 -6.10
CA ASP A 194 18.46 20.85 -7.07
C ASP A 194 18.67 20.31 -8.48
N LEU A 195 17.61 20.38 -9.29
CA LEU A 195 17.67 19.90 -10.65
C LEU A 195 16.60 20.53 -11.54
N THR A 196 16.86 20.48 -12.84
CA THR A 196 15.85 20.46 -13.90
C THR A 196 15.52 19.01 -14.27
N TYR A 197 14.58 18.80 -15.20
CA TYR A 197 14.25 17.45 -15.67
C TYR A 197 15.51 16.68 -16.06
N SER A 198 15.64 15.46 -15.53
CA SER A 198 16.80 14.60 -15.71
C SER A 198 16.37 13.15 -15.85
N GLU A 199 16.72 12.53 -16.98
CA GLU A 199 16.38 11.12 -17.26
C GLU A 199 17.10 10.14 -16.30
N SER A 200 18.19 10.58 -15.66
CA SER A 200 18.94 9.75 -14.72
C SER A 200 18.25 9.61 -13.36
N LEU A 201 17.46 10.61 -12.93
CA LEU A 201 16.81 10.58 -11.62
C LEU A 201 15.78 9.45 -11.52
N PRO A 202 14.85 9.24 -12.48
CA PRO A 202 13.92 8.12 -12.43
C PRO A 202 14.59 6.74 -12.38
N ILE A 203 15.73 6.58 -13.07
CA ILE A 203 16.52 5.35 -13.06
C ILE A 203 17.11 5.10 -11.67
N LEU A 204 17.73 6.13 -11.07
CA LEU A 204 18.25 6.06 -9.72
C LEU A 204 17.12 5.76 -8.72
N ALA A 205 15.99 6.47 -8.85
CA ALA A 205 14.87 6.44 -7.91
C ALA A 205 13.89 5.28 -8.11
N LYS A 206 14.19 4.33 -9.00
CA LYS A 206 13.28 3.24 -9.33
C LYS A 206 12.80 2.48 -8.09
N ASN A 207 11.48 2.46 -7.89
CA ASN A 207 10.75 1.86 -6.78
C ASN A 207 11.16 2.37 -5.39
N ALA A 208 11.70 3.58 -5.28
CA ALA A 208 12.12 4.13 -4.00
C ALA A 208 10.94 4.31 -3.03
N ASP A 209 11.16 4.09 -1.74
CA ASP A 209 10.14 4.36 -0.72
C ASP A 209 9.90 5.87 -0.58
N TYR A 210 10.97 6.66 -0.57
CA TYR A 210 10.90 8.12 -0.51
C TYR A 210 11.80 8.74 -1.57
N LEU A 211 11.22 9.62 -2.39
CA LEU A 211 11.93 10.52 -3.29
C LEU A 211 11.80 11.95 -2.77
N ILE A 212 12.85 12.45 -2.12
CA ILE A 212 12.97 13.82 -1.63
C ILE A 212 13.50 14.69 -2.77
N MET A 213 12.67 15.61 -3.25
CA MET A 213 12.94 16.37 -4.46
C MET A 213 12.61 17.85 -4.33
N ASP A 214 13.35 18.67 -5.08
CA ASP A 214 13.05 20.07 -5.37
C ASP A 214 11.54 20.31 -5.59
N SER A 215 11.00 21.35 -4.94
CA SER A 215 9.57 21.68 -4.91
C SER A 215 8.96 21.97 -6.28
N GLY A 216 9.76 22.22 -7.31
CA GLY A 216 9.29 22.43 -8.67
C GLY A 216 8.42 23.67 -8.82
N GLY A 217 8.67 24.70 -8.01
CA GLY A 217 7.84 25.90 -7.99
C GLY A 217 6.44 25.61 -7.46
N ALA A 218 6.37 24.93 -6.30
CA ALA A 218 5.15 24.77 -5.52
C ALA A 218 4.34 26.07 -5.44
N ILE A 219 3.03 25.94 -5.24
CA ILE A 219 2.10 27.05 -5.28
C ILE A 219 2.03 27.64 -3.86
N ALA A 220 2.21 28.96 -3.73
CA ALA A 220 2.03 29.65 -2.45
C ALA A 220 0.55 30.01 -2.24
N ILE A 221 0.08 29.97 -0.99
CA ILE A 221 -1.27 30.41 -0.63
C ILE A 221 -1.47 31.87 -1.05
N GLY A 222 -2.60 32.16 -1.70
CA GLY A 222 -2.95 33.51 -2.14
C GLY A 222 -2.21 33.98 -3.41
N SER A 223 -1.45 33.11 -4.08
CA SER A 223 -0.88 33.43 -5.39
C SER A 223 -2.00 33.64 -6.41
N LYS A 224 -2.18 34.89 -6.88
CA LYS A 224 -3.12 35.17 -7.98
C LYS A 224 -2.62 34.43 -9.22
N ARG A 225 -3.41 33.47 -9.73
CA ARG A 225 -3.23 32.94 -11.09
C ARG A 225 -3.32 34.12 -12.06
N ASN A 226 -2.17 34.66 -12.47
CA ASN A 226 -2.14 35.62 -13.57
C ASN A 226 -2.59 34.89 -14.83
N THR A 227 -3.89 34.96 -15.13
CA THR A 227 -4.51 34.53 -16.39
C THR A 227 -4.17 35.49 -17.54
N SER A 228 -3.42 36.54 -17.28
CA SER A 228 -2.81 37.35 -18.33
C SER A 228 -1.60 36.61 -18.90
N LYS A 229 -1.78 36.08 -20.12
CA LYS A 229 -0.68 35.89 -21.09
C LYS A 229 0.07 37.22 -21.25
N LYS A 230 0.98 37.55 -20.34
CA LYS A 230 2.02 38.53 -20.62
C LYS A 230 2.94 37.87 -21.63
N LYS A 231 2.71 38.18 -22.92
CA LYS A 231 3.76 38.17 -23.94
C LYS A 231 4.89 39.06 -23.41
N ASN A 232 5.81 38.47 -22.68
CA ASN A 232 7.02 39.14 -22.25
C ASN A 232 8.17 38.47 -22.98
N ASN A 233 8.74 39.23 -23.92
CA ASN A 233 10.11 39.10 -24.40
C ASN A 233 11.07 39.02 -23.20
N LYS A 234 11.24 37.82 -22.63
CA LYS A 234 12.30 37.53 -21.67
C LYS A 234 13.36 36.73 -22.40
N LYS A 235 14.51 37.37 -22.64
CA LYS A 235 15.80 36.74 -22.97
C LYS A 235 15.90 35.37 -22.28
N ASN A 236 16.34 34.35 -23.02
CA ASN A 236 16.59 32.98 -22.56
C ASN A 236 17.33 32.96 -21.20
N LYS A 237 16.58 33.01 -20.08
CA LYS A 237 17.13 32.70 -18.76
C LYS A 237 17.17 31.19 -18.67
N GLN A 238 18.36 30.64 -18.47
CA GLN A 238 18.56 29.22 -18.24
C GLN A 238 17.71 28.80 -17.03
N LYS A 239 16.88 27.77 -17.22
CA LYS A 239 16.04 27.19 -16.18
C LYS A 239 16.95 26.41 -15.22
N ALA A 240 16.83 26.65 -13.93
CA ALA A 240 17.65 26.00 -12.89
C ALA A 240 16.90 24.92 -12.11
N HIS A 241 15.57 25.03 -12.00
CA HIS A 241 14.75 24.12 -11.19
C HIS A 241 13.66 23.48 -12.04
N VAL A 242 13.20 22.30 -11.60
CA VAL A 242 12.02 21.62 -12.13
C VAL A 242 10.77 22.48 -12.01
N ASN A 243 9.73 22.11 -12.74
CA ASN A 243 8.36 22.54 -12.44
C ASN A 243 7.52 21.37 -11.89
N LEU A 244 6.29 21.64 -11.44
CA LEU A 244 5.37 20.61 -10.93
C LEU A 244 5.06 19.50 -11.96
N THR A 245 5.04 19.82 -13.25
CA THR A 245 4.84 18.80 -14.29
C THR A 245 6.04 17.86 -14.39
N GLU A 246 7.26 18.39 -14.38
CA GLU A 246 8.49 17.62 -14.51
C GLU A 246 8.79 16.78 -13.26
N SER A 247 8.60 17.35 -12.08
CA SER A 247 8.72 16.61 -10.81
C SER A 247 7.73 15.46 -10.75
N SER A 248 6.45 15.69 -11.10
CA SER A 248 5.46 14.61 -11.16
C SER A 248 5.77 13.55 -12.22
N LEU A 249 6.29 13.92 -13.38
CA LEU A 249 6.71 12.95 -14.40
C LEU A 249 7.87 12.09 -13.90
N MET A 250 8.93 12.69 -13.36
CA MET A 250 10.08 11.92 -12.85
C MET A 250 9.69 10.99 -11.69
N ALA A 251 8.82 11.45 -10.78
CA ALA A 251 8.31 10.61 -9.69
C ALA A 251 7.46 9.44 -10.21
N LYS A 252 6.66 9.66 -11.26
CA LYS A 252 5.88 8.61 -11.94
C LYS A 252 6.79 7.60 -12.61
N GLU A 253 7.76 8.05 -13.39
CA GLU A 253 8.71 7.19 -14.11
C GLU A 253 9.56 6.36 -13.16
N ALA A 254 9.91 6.93 -11.99
CA ALA A 254 10.57 6.23 -10.92
C ALA A 254 9.69 5.16 -10.26
N ASN A 255 8.36 5.23 -10.40
CA ASN A 255 7.41 4.47 -9.58
C ASN A 255 7.71 4.64 -8.07
N ALA A 256 8.04 5.86 -7.65
CA ALA A 256 8.34 6.17 -6.26
C ALA A 256 7.07 6.06 -5.41
N LYS A 257 7.15 5.52 -4.20
CA LYS A 257 5.99 5.37 -3.30
C LYS A 257 5.54 6.71 -2.71
N ASN A 258 6.50 7.51 -2.25
CA ASN A 258 6.27 8.83 -1.68
C ASN A 258 7.17 9.86 -2.38
N LEU A 259 6.57 10.92 -2.94
CA LEU A 259 7.24 12.12 -3.41
C LEU A 259 7.22 13.16 -2.29
N VAL A 260 8.39 13.53 -1.79
CA VAL A 260 8.56 14.54 -0.73
C VAL A 260 9.11 15.82 -1.35
N LEU A 261 8.27 16.84 -1.48
CA LEU A 261 8.69 18.15 -1.99
C LEU A 261 9.43 18.92 -0.88
N THR A 262 10.60 19.45 -1.20
CA THR A 262 11.43 20.29 -0.33
C THR A 262 11.97 21.49 -1.11
N HIS A 263 12.89 22.29 -0.56
CA HIS A 263 13.46 23.46 -1.22
C HIS A 263 12.41 24.54 -1.54
N PHE A 264 11.71 25.01 -0.51
CA PHE A 264 10.63 25.98 -0.65
C PHE A 264 11.11 27.42 -0.46
N ASN A 265 10.72 28.31 -1.38
CA ASN A 265 10.99 29.76 -1.29
C ASN A 265 10.08 30.53 -0.31
N PHE A 266 9.13 29.84 0.33
CA PHE A 266 8.11 30.41 1.21
C PHE A 266 7.58 29.33 2.16
N THR A 267 6.96 29.74 3.27
CA THR A 267 6.42 28.77 4.24
C THR A 267 5.05 28.23 3.87
N ASN A 268 4.14 29.13 3.53
CA ASN A 268 2.72 28.85 3.31
C ASN A 268 2.48 28.28 1.92
N ILE A 269 2.60 26.96 1.81
CA ILE A 269 2.34 26.21 0.58
C ILE A 269 0.83 25.97 0.46
N ASP A 270 0.30 26.23 -0.72
CA ASP A 270 -1.01 25.75 -1.14
C ASP A 270 -0.85 24.29 -1.55
N GLU A 271 -0.89 23.41 -0.55
CA GLU A 271 -0.70 21.96 -0.69
C GLU A 271 -1.77 21.37 -1.61
N GLU A 272 -3.00 21.87 -1.55
CA GLU A 272 -4.10 21.43 -2.41
C GLU A 272 -3.81 21.76 -3.88
N ALA A 273 -3.53 23.02 -4.20
CA ALA A 273 -3.28 23.43 -5.58
C ALA A 273 -1.99 22.80 -6.14
N THR A 274 -0.96 22.66 -5.30
CA THR A 274 0.30 22.02 -5.67
C THR A 274 0.10 20.54 -5.93
N THR A 275 -0.59 19.84 -5.02
CA THR A 275 -0.95 18.42 -5.18
C THR A 275 -1.78 18.24 -6.44
N ALA A 276 -2.79 19.07 -6.69
CA ALA A 276 -3.63 18.99 -7.88
C ALA A 276 -2.81 19.12 -9.19
N ALA A 277 -1.72 19.90 -9.18
CA ALA A 277 -0.82 19.98 -10.33
C ALA A 277 0.05 18.71 -10.48
N ILE A 278 0.60 18.19 -9.38
CA ILE A 278 1.40 16.95 -9.35
C ILE A 278 0.57 15.73 -9.77
N ARG A 279 -0.69 15.64 -9.30
CA ARG A 279 -1.63 14.54 -9.54
C ARG A 279 -1.99 14.35 -11.01
N LYS A 280 -1.66 15.30 -11.88
CA LYS A 280 -1.80 15.15 -13.33
C LYS A 280 -0.92 14.04 -13.89
N ASN A 281 0.24 13.77 -13.27
CA ASN A 281 1.15 12.72 -13.74
C ASN A 281 1.48 11.68 -12.66
N TYR A 282 1.46 12.03 -11.37
CA TYR A 282 1.92 11.15 -10.29
C TYR A 282 0.81 10.77 -9.31
N ILE A 283 0.70 9.46 -9.02
CA ILE A 283 -0.37 8.90 -8.16
C ILE A 283 0.12 8.44 -6.79
N GLY A 284 1.42 8.42 -6.52
CA GLY A 284 1.94 8.09 -5.19
C GLY A 284 1.67 9.19 -4.15
N ASN A 285 2.10 8.96 -2.91
CA ASN A 285 1.89 9.93 -1.84
C ASN A 285 2.70 11.20 -2.09
N VAL A 286 2.09 12.37 -1.87
CA VAL A 286 2.79 13.66 -1.97
C VAL A 286 2.91 14.23 -0.56
N LEU A 287 4.14 14.50 -0.13
CA LEU A 287 4.47 15.03 1.17
C LEU A 287 5.16 16.39 1.01
N TYR A 288 4.89 17.30 1.93
CA TYR A 288 5.50 18.63 1.95
C TYR A 288 6.47 18.68 3.13
N ALA A 289 7.76 18.69 2.81
CA ALA A 289 8.81 18.69 3.79
C ALA A 289 8.65 19.89 4.74
N LYS A 290 8.82 19.64 6.03
CA LYS A 290 8.98 20.66 7.07
C LYS A 290 10.30 20.39 7.78
N ASP A 291 10.92 21.44 8.29
CA ASP A 291 12.07 21.29 9.16
C ASP A 291 11.72 20.33 10.31
N LEU A 292 12.66 19.43 10.62
CA LEU A 292 12.59 18.36 11.62
C LEU A 292 11.58 17.23 11.33
N MET A 293 10.97 17.20 10.14
CA MET A 293 10.16 16.07 9.70
C MET A 293 11.02 14.80 9.61
N VAL A 294 10.53 13.68 10.13
CA VAL A 294 11.21 12.36 10.06
C VAL A 294 10.46 11.45 9.10
N LEU A 295 11.20 10.77 8.23
CA LEU A 295 10.74 9.74 7.31
C LEU A 295 11.36 8.39 7.70
N PRO A 296 10.62 7.27 7.67
CA PRO A 296 9.18 7.21 7.41
C PRO A 296 8.37 7.99 8.46
N ILE A 297 7.19 8.49 8.07
CA ILE A 297 6.32 9.21 9.00
C ILE A 297 5.80 8.18 10.01
N GLU A 298 6.22 8.29 11.26
CA GLU A 298 5.63 7.50 12.33
C GLU A 298 4.14 7.88 12.48
N GLU A 299 3.24 6.92 12.28
CA GLU A 299 1.85 7.04 12.73
C GLU A 299 1.85 7.05 14.27
N LYS A 300 1.97 8.24 14.86
CA LYS A 300 1.85 8.39 16.32
C LYS A 300 0.43 8.02 16.76
N VAL A 301 0.29 6.82 17.31
CA VAL A 301 -0.85 6.41 18.12
C VAL A 301 -0.74 7.10 19.48
N HIS A 302 -1.39 8.26 19.69
CA HIS A 302 -1.69 8.76 21.03
C HIS A 302 -3.05 9.50 21.12
N SER A 303 -3.74 9.24 22.23
CA SER A 303 -5.08 9.71 22.60
C SER A 303 -5.09 11.10 23.27
N HIS A 304 -6.12 11.88 22.91
CA HIS A 304 -6.72 13.09 23.50
C HIS A 304 -6.01 13.86 24.64
N ASN A 305 -5.74 15.16 24.41
CA ASN A 305 -6.54 16.29 24.95
C ASN A 305 -5.92 17.64 24.51
N GLY A 306 -6.77 18.57 24.07
CA GLY A 306 -6.40 19.99 23.91
C GLY A 306 -6.51 20.51 22.47
N ILE A 307 -7.47 21.42 22.26
CA ILE A 307 -7.80 22.06 20.99
C ILE A 307 -6.64 22.93 20.48
N SER A 308 -6.27 22.75 19.21
CA SER A 308 -5.76 23.82 18.35
C SER A 308 -6.07 23.50 16.89
N HIS A 309 -6.80 24.38 16.21
CA HIS A 309 -7.16 24.27 14.79
C HIS A 309 -6.04 24.79 13.88
N SER A 310 -5.83 24.16 12.72
CA SER A 310 -5.29 24.81 11.52
C SER A 310 -5.95 24.25 10.26
N HIS A 311 -6.42 25.13 9.38
CA HIS A 311 -7.08 24.81 8.12
C HIS A 311 -6.10 24.27 7.07
N ASN A 312 -6.45 23.14 6.42
CA ASN A 312 -6.33 22.86 4.97
C ASN A 312 -6.46 21.34 4.68
N ASN A 313 -7.65 20.90 4.28
CA ASN A 313 -7.98 19.83 3.31
C ASN A 313 -9.44 19.35 3.49
N GLU A 314 -10.40 20.24 3.24
CA GLU A 314 -11.73 19.81 2.83
C GLU A 314 -11.77 19.88 1.29
N HIS A 315 -11.04 19.02 0.59
CA HIS A 315 -11.66 17.80 0.13
C HIS A 315 -10.55 16.85 -0.36
N LEU A 316 -10.64 15.58 0.05
CA LEU A 316 -9.98 14.40 -0.54
C LEU A 316 -8.68 13.90 0.11
N THR A 317 -8.33 14.33 1.33
CA THR A 317 -7.60 13.45 2.28
C THR A 317 -8.34 13.21 3.60
N GLU A 318 -9.54 13.77 3.77
CA GLU A 318 -10.62 13.20 4.59
C GLU A 318 -11.53 12.27 3.74
N ILE A 319 -10.98 11.25 3.09
CA ILE A 319 -11.82 10.36 2.25
C ILE A 319 -12.59 9.35 3.11
N LYS A 320 -12.06 8.99 4.28
CA LYS A 320 -12.76 8.13 5.23
C LYS A 320 -13.16 8.95 6.43
N ASN A 321 -14.40 8.80 6.87
CA ASN A 321 -14.85 9.30 8.16
C ASN A 321 -13.96 8.75 9.29
N ILE A 322 -12.96 9.54 9.70
CA ILE A 322 -11.91 9.13 10.66
C ILE A 322 -12.34 9.33 12.12
N VAL A 323 -13.43 10.04 12.35
CA VAL A 323 -13.96 10.28 13.70
C VAL A 323 -14.49 8.96 14.25
N LYS A 324 -13.76 8.37 15.19
CA LYS A 324 -14.14 7.10 15.83
C LYS A 324 -15.26 7.34 16.84
N LYS A 325 -16.41 6.75 16.59
CA LYS A 325 -17.58 6.77 17.45
C LYS A 325 -17.89 5.36 17.95
N LYS A 326 -18.05 5.22 19.26
CA LYS A 326 -18.65 4.01 19.84
C LYS A 326 -20.17 4.11 19.73
N LEU A 327 -20.82 3.10 19.16
CA LEU A 327 -22.28 3.06 19.11
C LEU A 327 -22.87 2.78 20.49
N SER A 328 -24.01 3.37 20.79
CA SER A 328 -24.84 3.00 21.95
C SER A 328 -25.60 1.70 21.71
N LEU A 329 -25.84 1.35 20.43
CA LEU A 329 -26.41 0.08 20.01
C LEU A 329 -25.42 -1.05 20.29
N GLN A 330 -25.93 -2.18 20.79
CA GLN A 330 -25.11 -3.35 21.09
C GLN A 330 -25.08 -4.31 19.91
N ASN A 331 -23.91 -4.88 19.59
CA ASN A 331 -23.81 -5.96 18.62
C ASN A 331 -24.53 -7.22 19.13
N LYS A 332 -25.34 -7.83 18.27
CA LYS A 332 -26.00 -9.12 18.51
C LYS A 332 -25.83 -9.99 17.27
N VAL A 333 -24.97 -10.98 17.37
CA VAL A 333 -24.75 -12.00 16.35
C VAL A 333 -24.79 -13.38 16.99
N SER A 334 -25.45 -14.34 16.34
CA SER A 334 -25.43 -15.74 16.73
C SER A 334 -25.20 -16.61 15.51
N ILE A 335 -24.22 -17.51 15.60
CA ILE A 335 -23.92 -18.50 14.57
C ILE A 335 -24.35 -19.87 15.11
N ILE A 336 -25.32 -20.49 14.45
CA ILE A 336 -25.90 -21.79 14.85
C ILE A 336 -25.51 -22.81 13.78
N LEU A 337 -24.93 -23.94 14.21
CA LEU A 337 -24.56 -25.04 13.33
C LEU A 337 -25.63 -26.12 13.38
N ASP A 338 -26.41 -26.26 12.32
CA ASP A 338 -27.36 -27.35 12.16
C ASP A 338 -26.69 -28.47 11.35
N LYS A 339 -25.93 -29.31 12.07
CA LYS A 339 -25.21 -30.45 11.49
C LYS A 339 -26.13 -31.48 10.82
N LYS A 340 -27.40 -31.55 11.23
CA LYS A 340 -28.37 -32.49 10.67
C LYS A 340 -28.77 -32.09 9.24
N ASN A 341 -28.88 -30.78 9.00
CA ASN A 341 -29.23 -30.25 7.69
C ASN A 341 -28.03 -29.71 6.90
N ASP A 342 -26.82 -29.84 7.45
CA ASP A 342 -25.55 -29.36 6.89
C ASP A 342 -25.56 -27.85 6.58
N ILE A 343 -26.12 -27.05 7.49
CA ILE A 343 -26.23 -25.60 7.32
C ILE A 343 -25.71 -24.82 8.53
N ARG A 344 -25.10 -23.67 8.25
CA ARG A 344 -24.77 -22.61 9.20
C ARG A 344 -25.82 -21.51 9.10
N ILE A 345 -26.47 -21.20 10.23
CA ILE A 345 -27.45 -20.14 10.35
C ILE A 345 -26.82 -18.98 11.11
N ILE A 346 -26.69 -17.82 10.45
CA ILE A 346 -26.17 -16.59 11.04
C ILE A 346 -27.33 -15.63 11.26
N LYS A 347 -27.67 -15.35 12.52
CA LYS A 347 -28.62 -14.30 12.88
C LYS A 347 -27.85 -13.08 13.34
N SER A 348 -28.20 -11.90 12.84
CA SER A 348 -27.45 -10.67 13.09
C SER A 348 -28.36 -9.45 13.14
N ASN A 349 -28.07 -8.54 14.07
CA ASN A 349 -28.62 -7.19 14.07
C ASN A 349 -27.82 -6.19 13.21
N ALA A 350 -26.76 -6.64 12.53
CA ALA A 350 -25.88 -5.86 11.67
C ALA A 350 -25.21 -4.63 12.34
N ILE A 351 -25.13 -4.62 13.68
CA ILE A 351 -24.39 -3.59 14.42
C ILE A 351 -22.96 -4.06 14.63
N PRO A 352 -21.92 -3.30 14.24
CA PRO A 352 -20.53 -3.70 14.48
C PRO A 352 -20.20 -3.72 15.97
N ASN A 353 -19.32 -4.63 16.38
CA ASN A 353 -18.77 -4.70 17.74
C ASN A 353 -17.49 -3.87 17.95
N HIS A 354 -17.19 -2.97 17.02
CA HIS A 354 -16.07 -2.05 17.05
C HIS A 354 -16.56 -0.61 16.85
N THR A 355 -15.67 0.37 17.03
CA THR A 355 -16.00 1.78 16.74
C THR A 355 -16.25 1.98 15.25
N VAL A 356 -17.06 2.97 14.89
CA VAL A 356 -17.41 3.32 13.51
C VAL A 356 -17.08 4.77 13.24
N GLY A 357 -17.15 5.21 11.98
CA GLY A 357 -17.21 6.63 11.64
C GLY A 357 -18.43 7.34 12.24
N GLN A 358 -18.39 8.66 12.29
CA GLN A 358 -19.56 9.48 12.60
C GLN A 358 -20.61 9.44 11.47
N PHE A 359 -21.70 8.69 11.62
CA PHE A 359 -22.84 8.77 10.69
C PHE A 359 -24.02 9.48 11.35
N PRO A 360 -24.79 10.33 10.63
CA PRO A 360 -24.63 10.67 9.21
C PRO A 360 -23.52 11.71 8.93
N THR A 361 -23.07 11.77 7.67
CA THR A 361 -22.17 12.80 7.11
C THR A 361 -22.77 13.41 5.83
N LYS A 362 -22.12 14.43 5.26
CA LYS A 362 -22.47 14.95 3.93
C LYS A 362 -22.30 13.91 2.81
N GLY A 363 -21.28 13.04 2.92
CA GLY A 363 -21.01 11.97 1.96
C GLY A 363 -21.88 10.73 2.15
N ASN A 364 -22.39 10.50 3.36
CA ASN A 364 -23.35 9.45 3.65
C ASN A 364 -24.41 9.96 4.65
N PRO A 365 -25.60 10.39 4.18
CA PRO A 365 -26.61 11.02 5.03
C PRO A 365 -27.40 10.02 5.90
N ASN A 366 -27.05 8.74 5.89
CA ASN A 366 -27.82 7.70 6.57
C ASN A 366 -27.31 7.47 8.00
N THR A 367 -28.20 7.01 8.89
CA THR A 367 -27.88 6.71 10.29
C THR A 367 -27.91 5.20 10.53
N ILE A 368 -26.93 4.68 11.29
CA ILE A 368 -26.87 3.25 11.63
C ILE A 368 -28.06 2.86 12.51
N SER A 369 -28.74 1.79 12.16
CA SER A 369 -29.85 1.20 12.94
C SER A 369 -29.77 -0.32 12.96
N GLU A 370 -30.33 -0.93 14.02
CA GLU A 370 -30.42 -2.39 14.13
C GLU A 370 -31.23 -2.97 12.97
N GLN A 371 -30.73 -4.06 12.41
CA GLN A 371 -31.41 -4.85 11.39
C GLN A 371 -31.93 -6.16 12.00
N ASN A 372 -32.72 -6.91 11.24
CA ASN A 372 -33.07 -8.29 11.58
C ASN A 372 -32.71 -9.20 10.42
N LYS A 373 -31.47 -9.71 10.43
CA LYS A 373 -30.93 -10.54 9.35
C LYS A 373 -30.79 -11.98 9.81
N VAL A 374 -31.15 -12.88 8.89
CA VAL A 374 -30.92 -14.32 9.00
C VAL A 374 -30.34 -14.76 7.67
N TYR A 375 -29.20 -15.41 7.74
CA TYR A 375 -28.50 -15.99 6.60
C TYR A 375 -28.34 -17.49 6.83
N THR A 376 -28.63 -18.28 5.80
CA THR A 376 -28.39 -19.72 5.79
C THR A 376 -27.37 -20.02 4.70
N ILE A 377 -26.23 -20.60 5.07
CA ILE A 377 -25.17 -21.05 4.16
C ILE A 377 -24.80 -22.48 4.47
N ASP A 378 -24.17 -23.16 3.53
CA ASP A 378 -23.75 -24.55 3.72
C ASP A 378 -22.67 -24.63 4.81
N LEU A 379 -22.78 -25.65 5.65
CA LEU A 379 -21.79 -25.92 6.70
C LEU A 379 -20.55 -26.60 6.09
N THR A 380 -20.77 -27.46 5.10
CA THR A 380 -19.72 -28.15 4.33
C THR A 380 -19.73 -27.62 2.89
N ALA A 381 -18.96 -26.58 2.63
CA ALA A 381 -18.90 -25.96 1.30
C ALA A 381 -18.16 -26.84 0.28
N GLU A 382 -18.66 -26.88 -0.95
CA GLU A 382 -18.05 -27.60 -2.07
C GLU A 382 -17.70 -26.64 -3.22
N LEU A 383 -16.62 -26.95 -3.93
CA LEU A 383 -16.24 -26.23 -5.14
C LEU A 383 -17.29 -26.47 -6.23
N ALA A 384 -17.78 -25.39 -6.83
CA ALA A 384 -18.67 -25.44 -7.98
C ALA A 384 -17.86 -25.63 -9.27
N ASN A 385 -18.52 -26.18 -10.30
CA ASN A 385 -17.91 -26.32 -11.63
C ASN A 385 -17.65 -24.97 -12.32
N ASN A 386 -18.40 -23.93 -11.93
CA ASN A 386 -18.32 -22.59 -12.51
C ASN A 386 -18.30 -21.55 -11.39
N LYS A 387 -17.51 -20.49 -11.58
CA LYS A 387 -17.48 -19.35 -10.67
C LYS A 387 -18.78 -18.55 -10.77
N THR A 388 -19.25 -18.03 -9.64
CA THR A 388 -20.36 -17.07 -9.60
C THR A 388 -19.81 -15.70 -9.19
N PHE A 389 -20.03 -14.66 -9.98
CA PHE A 389 -19.54 -13.32 -9.64
C PHE A 389 -20.52 -12.59 -8.70
N VAL A 390 -19.99 -11.69 -7.87
CA VAL A 390 -20.82 -10.84 -6.99
C VAL A 390 -21.55 -9.74 -7.77
N TYR A 391 -21.30 -9.62 -9.07
CA TYR A 391 -21.93 -8.70 -10.00
C TYR A 391 -22.44 -9.44 -11.26
N ASP A 392 -23.35 -8.81 -12.00
CA ASP A 392 -23.97 -9.36 -13.20
C ASP A 392 -22.94 -9.44 -14.35
N LEU A 393 -23.00 -10.49 -15.18
CA LEU A 393 -22.18 -10.67 -16.38
C LEU A 393 -22.98 -10.55 -17.69
N GLY A 394 -24.30 -10.47 -17.61
CA GLY A 394 -25.25 -10.36 -18.71
C GLY A 394 -25.50 -8.91 -19.13
N ILE A 395 -26.77 -8.55 -19.37
CA ILE A 395 -27.14 -7.24 -19.94
C ILE A 395 -26.74 -6.07 -19.01
N ASP A 396 -26.82 -6.27 -17.69
CA ASP A 396 -26.47 -5.28 -16.67
C ASP A 396 -25.01 -5.48 -16.16
N ARG A 397 -24.09 -5.88 -17.05
CA ARG A 397 -22.71 -6.29 -16.69
C ARG A 397 -22.05 -5.30 -15.73
N GLY A 398 -21.66 -5.76 -14.54
CA GLY A 398 -20.99 -4.97 -13.49
C GLY A 398 -21.89 -4.56 -12.32
N LYS A 399 -23.22 -4.62 -12.47
CA LYS A 399 -24.17 -4.30 -11.40
C LYS A 399 -24.11 -5.31 -10.25
N PRO A 400 -24.09 -4.89 -8.96
CA PRO A 400 -24.09 -5.82 -7.83
C PRO A 400 -25.27 -6.79 -7.86
N SER A 401 -24.97 -8.08 -7.71
CA SER A 401 -25.93 -9.20 -7.75
C SER A 401 -25.96 -10.00 -6.46
N TYR A 402 -24.86 -10.04 -5.72
CA TYR A 402 -24.75 -10.73 -4.44
C TYR A 402 -23.98 -9.91 -3.40
N VAL A 403 -24.39 -10.07 -2.15
CA VAL A 403 -23.56 -9.79 -0.97
C VAL A 403 -22.50 -10.90 -0.89
N PHE A 404 -21.23 -10.55 -0.69
CA PHE A 404 -20.15 -11.54 -0.70
C PHE A 404 -20.18 -12.47 0.52
N GLY A 405 -20.36 -11.92 1.72
CA GLY A 405 -20.29 -12.71 2.94
C GLY A 405 -20.70 -11.92 4.16
N VAL A 406 -20.58 -12.53 5.33
CA VAL A 406 -20.87 -11.91 6.62
C VAL A 406 -19.69 -12.13 7.56
N ALA A 407 -19.22 -11.05 8.17
CA ALA A 407 -18.16 -11.07 9.18
C ALA A 407 -18.61 -11.78 10.46
N ILE A 408 -17.66 -12.20 11.29
CA ILE A 408 -17.92 -12.85 12.58
C ILE A 408 -18.74 -11.97 13.55
N ASN A 409 -18.73 -10.65 13.36
CA ASN A 409 -19.56 -9.71 14.11
C ASN A 409 -20.96 -9.51 13.51
N GLY A 410 -21.30 -10.20 12.42
CA GLY A 410 -22.61 -10.17 11.80
C GLY A 410 -22.83 -9.03 10.79
N VAL A 411 -21.83 -8.20 10.50
CA VAL A 411 -21.89 -7.16 9.46
C VAL A 411 -21.51 -7.77 8.11
N LYS A 412 -22.24 -7.41 7.04
CA LYS A 412 -22.04 -7.97 5.70
C LYS A 412 -20.91 -7.30 4.92
N PHE A 413 -20.34 -8.05 3.97
CA PHE A 413 -19.42 -7.55 2.95
C PHE A 413 -20.15 -7.36 1.62
N GLU A 414 -20.22 -6.13 1.13
CA GLU A 414 -20.73 -5.75 -0.19
C GLU A 414 -19.59 -5.10 -0.96
N PRO A 415 -18.66 -5.87 -1.56
CA PRO A 415 -17.45 -5.28 -2.12
C PRO A 415 -17.75 -4.39 -3.34
N SER A 416 -18.85 -4.62 -4.06
CA SER A 416 -19.18 -3.90 -5.30
C SER A 416 -20.08 -2.70 -5.03
N ALA A 417 -19.67 -1.51 -5.50
CA ALA A 417 -20.55 -0.35 -5.57
C ALA A 417 -21.63 -0.54 -6.65
N ASN A 418 -22.80 0.04 -6.40
CA ASN A 418 -23.81 0.26 -7.41
C ASN A 418 -23.63 1.66 -8.06
N GLU A 419 -22.37 2.04 -8.30
CA GLU A 419 -21.98 3.31 -8.90
C GLU A 419 -21.11 3.05 -10.13
N TYR A 420 -21.32 3.82 -11.18
CA TYR A 420 -20.78 3.54 -12.50
C TYR A 420 -20.55 4.81 -13.30
N PHE A 421 -19.67 4.72 -14.31
CA PHE A 421 -19.52 5.79 -15.29
C PHE A 421 -20.86 6.09 -15.94
N ARG A 422 -21.19 7.37 -16.06
CA ARG A 422 -22.41 7.84 -16.72
C ARG A 422 -22.04 8.61 -17.96
N ASN A 423 -22.85 8.42 -19.00
CA ASN A 423 -22.66 9.13 -20.24
C ASN A 423 -22.73 10.65 -19.98
N THR A 424 -21.70 11.39 -20.35
CA THR A 424 -21.60 12.82 -20.00
C THR A 424 -22.60 13.71 -20.74
N LYS A 425 -23.25 13.20 -21.79
CA LYS A 425 -24.28 13.91 -22.56
C LYS A 425 -25.71 13.46 -22.22
N THR A 426 -25.91 12.15 -22.02
CA THR A 426 -27.26 11.58 -21.85
C THR A 426 -27.55 11.10 -20.43
N ASN A 427 -26.55 11.12 -19.55
CA ASN A 427 -26.59 10.58 -18.18
C ASN A 427 -26.90 9.07 -18.08
N GLN A 428 -26.90 8.36 -19.22
CA GLN A 428 -27.16 6.92 -19.27
C GLN A 428 -26.00 6.15 -18.60
N PRO A 429 -26.31 5.15 -17.76
CA PRO A 429 -25.29 4.39 -17.06
C PRO A 429 -24.51 3.48 -17.99
N ASN A 430 -23.21 3.37 -17.76
CA ASN A 430 -22.36 2.34 -18.34
C ASN A 430 -21.92 1.38 -17.22
N TYR A 431 -22.70 0.32 -17.03
CA TYR A 431 -22.47 -0.65 -15.97
C TYR A 431 -21.14 -1.38 -16.10
N GLU A 432 -20.54 -1.47 -17.30
CA GLU A 432 -19.24 -2.10 -17.44
C GLU A 432 -18.14 -1.36 -16.66
N TRP A 433 -18.29 -0.05 -16.43
CA TRP A 433 -17.32 0.78 -15.72
C TRP A 433 -17.85 1.15 -14.35
N THR A 434 -17.91 0.17 -13.44
CA THR A 434 -18.24 0.38 -12.03
C THR A 434 -17.07 0.98 -11.26
N LEU A 435 -17.38 1.90 -10.35
CA LEU A 435 -16.39 2.47 -9.43
C LEU A 435 -15.88 1.41 -8.46
N GLU A 436 -14.59 1.46 -8.15
CA GLU A 436 -14.01 0.69 -7.04
C GLU A 436 -14.22 1.50 -5.74
N PRO A 437 -15.04 1.02 -4.79
CA PRO A 437 -15.37 1.77 -3.56
C PRO A 437 -14.14 2.19 -2.76
N LEU A 438 -13.09 1.37 -2.77
CA LEU A 438 -11.89 1.62 -1.98
C LEU A 438 -10.77 2.32 -2.77
N SER A 439 -11.10 2.85 -3.96
CA SER A 439 -10.17 3.70 -4.71
C SER A 439 -10.02 5.05 -4.02
N ASP A 440 -8.79 5.57 -4.00
CA ASP A 440 -8.51 6.93 -3.51
C ASP A 440 -9.12 8.03 -4.39
N GLU A 441 -9.65 7.70 -5.58
CA GLU A 441 -10.38 8.62 -6.45
C GLU A 441 -11.90 8.60 -6.25
N VAL A 442 -12.39 7.75 -5.34
CA VAL A 442 -13.80 7.50 -5.09
C VAL A 442 -14.10 7.82 -3.63
N ASN A 443 -15.21 8.52 -3.38
CA ASN A 443 -15.72 8.78 -2.04
C ASN A 443 -17.21 8.44 -2.05
N LEU A 444 -17.57 7.31 -1.45
CA LEU A 444 -18.98 6.90 -1.24
C LEU A 444 -19.39 7.11 0.23
N GLY A 445 -18.64 7.95 0.95
CA GLY A 445 -18.87 8.26 2.35
C GLY A 445 -18.47 7.12 3.29
N GLU A 446 -17.45 6.35 2.93
CA GLU A 446 -16.87 5.30 3.76
C GLU A 446 -16.25 5.87 5.03
N ASP A 447 -16.19 5.06 6.08
CA ASP A 447 -15.38 5.30 7.27
C ASP A 447 -14.05 4.56 7.22
N TYR A 448 -13.25 4.73 8.27
CA TYR A 448 -11.93 4.09 8.36
C TYR A 448 -12.00 2.54 8.42
N ASN A 449 -13.19 1.95 8.56
CA ASN A 449 -13.41 0.49 8.48
C ASN A 449 -13.74 0.05 7.05
N ASN A 450 -13.54 0.90 6.04
CA ASN A 450 -13.94 0.62 4.66
C ASN A 450 -15.45 0.34 4.54
N ALA A 451 -16.26 1.01 5.35
CA ALA A 451 -17.69 0.76 5.47
C ALA A 451 -18.53 2.02 5.44
N HIS A 452 -19.79 1.90 5.06
CA HIS A 452 -20.75 2.98 5.17
C HIS A 452 -22.15 2.45 5.48
N VAL A 453 -23.13 3.35 5.50
CA VAL A 453 -24.50 3.04 5.90
C VAL A 453 -25.43 3.11 4.68
N GLN A 454 -26.25 2.08 4.50
CA GLN A 454 -27.31 2.06 3.48
C GLN A 454 -28.50 2.95 3.88
N PRO A 455 -29.38 3.33 2.93
CA PRO A 455 -30.60 4.11 3.24
C PRO A 455 -31.55 3.47 4.27
N ASN A 456 -31.51 2.14 4.44
CA ASN A 456 -32.28 1.41 5.45
C ASN A 456 -31.60 1.39 6.84
N GLY A 457 -30.45 2.06 6.99
CA GLY A 457 -29.65 2.11 8.21
C GLY A 457 -28.71 0.92 8.44
N GLU A 458 -28.61 -0.02 7.50
CA GLU A 458 -27.69 -1.15 7.57
C GLU A 458 -26.25 -0.69 7.31
N TYR A 459 -25.34 -0.93 8.25
CA TYR A 459 -23.91 -0.71 8.08
C TYR A 459 -23.27 -1.93 7.38
N HIS A 460 -22.34 -1.71 6.45
CA HIS A 460 -21.67 -2.79 5.71
C HIS A 460 -20.26 -2.43 5.27
N TYR A 461 -19.41 -3.45 5.10
CA TYR A 461 -18.03 -3.30 4.62
C TYR A 461 -17.93 -3.46 3.11
N HIS A 462 -17.09 -2.66 2.47
CA HIS A 462 -16.58 -2.88 1.11
C HIS A 462 -15.25 -3.66 1.12
N GLY A 463 -14.51 -3.65 2.23
CA GLY A 463 -13.22 -4.33 2.37
C GLY A 463 -12.80 -4.52 3.82
N THR A 464 -11.49 -4.45 4.11
CA THR A 464 -10.93 -4.72 5.45
C THR A 464 -11.68 -3.96 6.55
N PRO A 465 -12.35 -4.65 7.49
CA PRO A 465 -13.03 -4.01 8.61
C PRO A 465 -12.02 -3.63 9.70
N THR A 466 -11.31 -2.52 9.52
CA THR A 466 -10.16 -2.09 10.34
C THR A 466 -10.40 -2.25 11.84
N GLY A 467 -11.53 -1.76 12.36
CA GLY A 467 -11.89 -1.84 13.77
C GLY A 467 -12.13 -3.27 14.28
N LEU A 468 -12.62 -4.18 13.42
CA LEU A 468 -12.75 -5.59 13.75
C LEU A 468 -11.37 -6.26 13.82
N VAL A 469 -10.54 -6.06 12.79
CA VAL A 469 -9.25 -6.76 12.65
C VAL A 469 -8.13 -6.17 13.52
N THR A 470 -8.30 -4.96 14.06
CA THR A 470 -7.29 -4.32 14.94
C THR A 470 -6.95 -5.19 16.16
N ASN A 471 -7.93 -5.95 16.66
CA ASN A 471 -7.75 -6.83 17.81
C ASN A 471 -7.29 -8.25 17.44
N PHE A 472 -7.07 -8.53 16.15
CA PHE A 472 -6.61 -9.83 15.71
C PHE A 472 -5.11 -10.00 15.96
N ASP A 473 -4.69 -11.24 16.26
CA ASP A 473 -3.29 -11.60 16.34
C ASP A 473 -2.68 -11.56 14.94
N LYS A 474 -1.82 -10.56 14.68
CA LYS A 474 -1.21 -10.32 13.36
C LYS A 474 -0.23 -11.41 12.93
N SER A 475 0.16 -12.32 13.84
CA SER A 475 1.04 -13.46 13.56
C SER A 475 0.29 -14.74 13.23
N LYS A 476 -1.05 -14.71 13.23
CA LYS A 476 -1.90 -15.90 13.02
C LYS A 476 -2.90 -15.71 11.90
N MET A 477 -3.21 -16.83 11.25
CA MET A 477 -4.35 -16.92 10.35
C MET A 477 -5.63 -16.78 11.19
N THR A 478 -6.37 -15.69 10.99
CA THR A 478 -7.53 -15.34 11.82
C THR A 478 -8.80 -15.26 10.98
N LEU A 479 -9.82 -16.04 11.36
CA LEU A 479 -11.12 -16.07 10.70
C LEU A 479 -11.83 -14.72 10.87
N VAL A 480 -12.21 -14.10 9.76
CA VAL A 480 -12.94 -12.82 9.75
C VAL A 480 -14.41 -12.99 9.42
N GLY A 481 -14.83 -14.08 8.75
CA GLY A 481 -16.21 -14.29 8.37
C GLY A 481 -16.46 -15.55 7.55
N TRP A 482 -17.65 -15.62 6.97
CA TRP A 482 -18.09 -16.70 6.09
C TRP A 482 -18.69 -16.12 4.80
N ALA A 483 -18.26 -16.66 3.66
CA ALA A 483 -18.77 -16.27 2.35
C ALA A 483 -20.17 -16.88 2.12
N ALA A 484 -20.92 -16.30 1.17
CA ALA A 484 -22.27 -16.73 0.84
C ALA A 484 -22.35 -18.20 0.35
N ASP A 485 -21.24 -18.74 -0.15
CA ASP A 485 -21.10 -20.13 -0.61
C ASP A 485 -20.59 -21.09 0.48
N GLY A 486 -20.49 -20.64 1.73
CA GLY A 486 -20.16 -21.45 2.90
C GLY A 486 -18.68 -21.51 3.26
N PHE A 487 -17.77 -21.14 2.34
CA PHE A 487 -16.33 -21.16 2.61
C PHE A 487 -15.91 -20.09 3.63
N PRO A 488 -14.87 -20.35 4.44
CA PRO A 488 -14.35 -19.39 5.41
C PRO A 488 -13.60 -18.22 4.73
N MET A 489 -13.62 -17.08 5.42
CA MET A 489 -12.88 -15.88 5.05
C MET A 489 -11.86 -15.57 6.13
N TYR A 490 -10.60 -15.32 5.77
CA TYR A 490 -9.52 -14.97 6.69
C TYR A 490 -8.94 -13.59 6.40
N TYR A 491 -8.45 -12.90 7.43
CA TYR A 491 -7.80 -11.60 7.25
C TYR A 491 -6.32 -11.77 6.89
N LYS A 492 -5.98 -11.45 5.63
CA LYS A 492 -4.66 -11.30 4.95
C LYS A 492 -3.51 -12.26 5.21
N MET A 493 -3.55 -13.07 6.26
CA MET A 493 -2.50 -13.98 6.70
C MET A 493 -2.87 -15.41 6.34
N GLY A 494 -1.89 -16.22 5.98
CA GLY A 494 -2.04 -17.66 5.83
C GLY A 494 -0.69 -18.38 5.81
N TYR A 495 -0.74 -19.70 5.85
CA TYR A 495 0.47 -20.53 5.86
C TYR A 495 1.29 -20.40 4.57
N LYS A 496 2.60 -20.21 4.68
CA LYS A 496 3.51 -20.09 3.54
C LYS A 496 3.43 -21.31 2.63
N ASN A 497 3.45 -22.50 3.23
CA ASN A 497 3.02 -23.71 2.54
C ASN A 497 1.54 -23.91 2.83
N PRO A 498 0.63 -23.76 1.85
CA PRO A 498 -0.80 -23.86 2.09
C PRO A 498 -1.24 -25.24 2.59
N MET A 499 -0.42 -26.29 2.43
CA MET A 499 -0.75 -27.65 2.86
C MET A 499 -0.13 -28.04 4.21
N ASP A 500 0.59 -27.14 4.88
CA ASP A 500 1.28 -27.42 6.14
C ASP A 500 1.01 -26.35 7.19
N SER A 501 0.29 -26.73 8.25
CA SER A 501 -0.09 -25.85 9.36
C SER A 501 1.08 -25.51 10.30
N ASN A 502 2.21 -26.20 10.16
CA ASN A 502 3.44 -25.88 10.90
C ASN A 502 4.33 -24.89 10.13
N SER A 503 3.98 -24.58 8.89
CA SER A 503 4.74 -23.61 8.11
C SER A 503 4.54 -22.18 8.63
N GLU A 504 5.49 -21.31 8.31
CA GLU A 504 5.45 -19.88 8.66
C GLU A 504 4.12 -19.24 8.23
N VAL A 505 3.53 -18.40 9.08
CA VAL A 505 2.35 -17.60 8.71
C VAL A 505 2.83 -16.31 8.06
N VAL A 506 2.45 -16.11 6.80
CA VAL A 506 2.87 -14.96 5.98
C VAL A 506 1.66 -14.15 5.52
N LYS A 507 1.89 -12.88 5.20
CA LYS A 507 0.89 -12.06 4.50
C LYS A 507 0.77 -12.58 3.06
N LEU A 508 -0.44 -12.91 2.65
CA LEU A 508 -0.74 -13.40 1.30
C LEU A 508 -0.98 -12.23 0.36
N LYS A 509 -0.48 -12.36 -0.87
CA LYS A 509 -0.54 -11.36 -1.92
C LYS A 509 -1.59 -11.70 -2.97
N SER A 510 -2.40 -10.72 -3.35
CA SER A 510 -3.34 -10.78 -4.47
C SER A 510 -2.61 -10.96 -5.80
N SER A 511 -3.25 -11.67 -6.73
CA SER A 511 -2.79 -11.84 -8.11
C SER A 511 -3.40 -10.80 -9.06
N TYR A 512 -4.12 -9.81 -8.55
CA TYR A 512 -4.59 -8.68 -9.34
C TYR A 512 -3.54 -7.59 -9.43
N VAL A 513 -3.37 -7.02 -10.62
CA VAL A 513 -2.52 -5.87 -10.86
C VAL A 513 -3.31 -4.74 -11.50
N LEU A 514 -2.89 -3.51 -11.21
CA LEU A 514 -3.37 -2.35 -11.94
C LEU A 514 -2.82 -2.37 -13.37
N LYS A 515 -3.72 -2.30 -14.36
CA LYS A 515 -3.35 -2.23 -15.77
C LYS A 515 -2.48 -1.01 -16.04
N GLN A 516 -1.61 -1.12 -17.03
CA GLN A 516 -0.78 -0.02 -17.49
C GLN A 516 -1.41 0.65 -18.73
N GLY A 517 -1.12 1.94 -18.93
CA GLY A 517 -1.61 2.69 -20.08
C GLY A 517 -2.97 3.38 -19.85
N GLU A 518 -3.73 3.53 -20.93
CA GLU A 518 -4.95 4.33 -20.99
C GLU A 518 -6.19 3.44 -21.17
N ARG A 519 -7.30 3.85 -20.54
CA ARG A 519 -8.63 3.26 -20.77
C ARG A 519 -9.07 3.54 -22.22
N PRO A 520 -9.73 2.58 -22.89
CA PRO A 520 -10.10 2.70 -24.30
C PRO A 520 -11.29 3.62 -24.56
N GLY A 521 -11.92 4.19 -23.52
CA GLY A 521 -13.12 5.01 -23.69
C GLY A 521 -12.85 6.34 -24.40
N ASN A 522 -13.93 7.05 -24.71
CA ASN A 522 -13.90 8.36 -25.36
C ASN A 522 -14.24 9.52 -24.39
N GLY A 523 -14.40 9.23 -23.10
CA GLY A 523 -14.81 10.20 -22.07
C GLY A 523 -16.29 10.60 -22.14
N ILE A 524 -17.06 10.04 -23.08
CA ILE A 524 -18.50 10.33 -23.25
C ILE A 524 -19.34 9.10 -22.94
N THR A 525 -19.10 7.96 -23.60
CA THR A 525 -19.86 6.71 -23.40
C THR A 525 -19.14 5.74 -22.47
N ALA A 526 -17.83 5.89 -22.32
CA ALA A 526 -16.97 5.11 -21.43
C ALA A 526 -15.80 6.01 -20.95
N PRO A 527 -15.22 5.75 -19.77
CA PRO A 527 -14.12 6.55 -19.25
C PRO A 527 -12.86 6.37 -20.11
N ASN A 528 -12.16 7.47 -20.36
CA ASN A 528 -10.81 7.51 -20.91
C ASN A 528 -9.81 7.87 -19.79
N GLY A 529 -8.56 8.13 -20.14
CA GLY A 529 -7.50 8.44 -19.16
C GLY A 529 -6.83 7.19 -18.60
N THR A 530 -5.78 7.37 -17.80
CA THR A 530 -4.96 6.28 -17.28
C THR A 530 -5.76 5.31 -16.41
N TYR A 531 -5.41 4.03 -16.45
CA TYR A 531 -5.85 3.08 -15.44
C TYR A 531 -5.31 3.50 -14.07
N SER A 532 -6.19 4.01 -13.22
CA SER A 532 -5.81 4.62 -11.94
C SER A 532 -6.34 3.86 -10.72
N GLY A 533 -7.12 2.81 -10.95
CA GLY A 533 -7.78 2.04 -9.91
C GLY A 533 -9.15 2.60 -9.52
N LYS A 534 -9.59 3.68 -10.16
CA LYS A 534 -10.92 4.28 -9.97
C LYS A 534 -12.05 3.32 -10.32
N TYR A 535 -11.85 2.48 -11.34
CA TYR A 535 -12.84 1.50 -11.77
C TYR A 535 -12.34 0.09 -11.52
N VAL A 536 -13.25 -0.83 -11.21
CA VAL A 536 -12.93 -2.26 -11.02
C VAL A 536 -12.19 -2.83 -12.24
N ARG A 537 -12.56 -2.38 -13.45
CA ARG A 537 -11.94 -2.80 -14.72
C ARG A 537 -10.53 -2.26 -14.96
N ASP A 538 -10.05 -1.36 -14.11
CA ASP A 538 -8.65 -0.92 -14.16
C ASP A 538 -7.70 -2.02 -13.70
N PHE A 539 -8.20 -3.04 -13.00
CA PHE A 539 -7.42 -4.18 -12.57
C PHE A 539 -7.57 -5.36 -13.53
N GLU A 540 -6.54 -6.19 -13.59
CA GLU A 540 -6.55 -7.50 -14.25
C GLU A 540 -5.97 -8.56 -13.35
N PHE A 541 -6.53 -9.76 -13.44
CA PHE A 541 -5.96 -10.94 -12.81
C PHE A 541 -4.78 -11.45 -13.65
N GLN A 542 -3.65 -11.68 -13.00
CA GLN A 542 -2.48 -12.31 -13.59
C GLN A 542 -2.18 -13.62 -12.89
N ASN A 543 -2.29 -14.73 -13.62
CA ASN A 543 -2.09 -16.05 -13.06
C ASN A 543 -0.67 -16.18 -12.47
N ASN A 544 -0.58 -16.67 -11.23
CA ASN A 544 0.68 -16.85 -10.47
C ASN A 544 1.47 -15.55 -10.17
N PHE A 545 0.83 -14.37 -10.18
CA PHE A 545 1.49 -13.12 -9.79
C PHE A 545 1.61 -12.94 -8.27
N GLY A 546 0.60 -13.41 -7.53
CA GLY A 546 0.57 -13.48 -6.08
C GLY A 546 0.29 -14.90 -5.60
N ASP A 547 -0.15 -15.01 -4.35
CA ASP A 547 -0.45 -16.28 -3.68
C ASP A 547 -1.91 -16.73 -3.87
N LEU A 548 -2.76 -15.85 -4.41
CA LEU A 548 -4.21 -15.99 -4.44
C LEU A 548 -4.73 -16.14 -5.87
N ASP A 549 -5.86 -16.83 -6.03
CA ASP A 549 -6.54 -17.03 -7.30
C ASP A 549 -7.42 -15.82 -7.69
N GLU A 550 -8.15 -15.95 -8.80
CA GLU A 550 -9.04 -14.89 -9.32
C GLU A 550 -10.19 -14.54 -8.37
N CYS A 551 -10.58 -15.44 -7.46
CA CYS A 551 -11.55 -15.11 -6.41
C CYS A 551 -10.85 -14.67 -5.12
N ASN A 552 -9.59 -14.25 -5.18
CA ASN A 552 -8.81 -13.78 -4.05
C ASN A 552 -8.78 -14.78 -2.89
N GLY A 553 -8.71 -16.07 -3.22
CA GLY A 553 -8.62 -17.16 -2.26
C GLY A 553 -7.61 -18.21 -2.70
N ARG A 554 -7.52 -19.29 -1.92
CA ARG A 554 -6.73 -20.49 -2.27
C ARG A 554 -7.19 -21.69 -1.46
N THR A 555 -6.75 -22.87 -1.88
CA THR A 555 -6.95 -24.13 -1.12
C THR A 555 -5.79 -24.36 -0.18
N GLY A 556 -6.07 -24.75 1.06
CA GLY A 556 -5.06 -25.12 2.05
C GLY A 556 -5.65 -25.44 3.42
N VAL A 557 -4.78 -25.83 4.35
CA VAL A 557 -5.14 -26.02 5.77
C VAL A 557 -5.36 -24.68 6.45
N THR A 558 -6.25 -24.67 7.44
CA THR A 558 -6.55 -23.52 8.28
C THR A 558 -6.76 -23.97 9.73
N PRO A 559 -6.78 -23.07 10.73
CA PRO A 559 -7.04 -23.47 12.12
C PRO A 559 -8.37 -24.21 12.31
N GLU A 560 -9.43 -23.80 11.60
CA GLU A 560 -10.76 -24.40 11.65
C GLU A 560 -10.90 -25.64 10.75
N PHE A 561 -10.06 -25.76 9.71
CA PHE A 561 -10.09 -26.83 8.72
C PHE A 561 -8.68 -27.45 8.55
N PRO A 562 -8.22 -28.25 9.52
CA PRO A 562 -6.88 -28.83 9.49
C PRO A 562 -6.67 -29.85 8.37
N ASN A 563 -7.75 -30.40 7.80
CA ASN A 563 -7.69 -31.30 6.64
C ASN A 563 -7.71 -30.56 5.30
N GLY A 564 -7.75 -29.23 5.32
CA GLY A 564 -7.81 -28.40 4.13
C GLY A 564 -9.23 -27.99 3.74
N THR A 565 -9.34 -26.79 3.21
CA THR A 565 -10.53 -26.22 2.57
C THR A 565 -10.10 -25.20 1.52
N TYR A 566 -11.00 -24.82 0.62
CA TYR A 566 -10.87 -23.53 -0.05
C TYR A 566 -11.22 -22.42 0.94
N TYR A 567 -10.52 -21.29 0.89
CA TYR A 567 -10.81 -20.12 1.70
C TYR A 567 -10.48 -18.83 0.97
N TYR A 568 -11.23 -17.78 1.33
CA TYR A 568 -11.03 -16.43 0.80
C TYR A 568 -10.15 -15.60 1.71
N ILE A 569 -9.46 -14.63 1.12
CA ILE A 569 -8.70 -13.63 1.84
C ILE A 569 -9.39 -12.27 1.74
N VAL A 570 -9.59 -11.65 2.90
CA VAL A 570 -9.84 -10.21 3.01
C VAL A 570 -8.48 -9.52 3.11
N SER A 571 -8.10 -8.77 2.08
CA SER A 571 -6.79 -8.14 1.92
C SER A 571 -6.86 -6.62 2.06
N ASP A 572 -5.71 -5.99 2.33
CA ASP A 572 -5.59 -4.53 2.32
C ASP A 572 -5.38 -3.96 0.90
N GLU A 573 -5.22 -4.84 -0.10
CA GLU A 573 -5.03 -4.50 -1.51
C GLU A 573 -6.20 -5.03 -2.36
N PHE A 574 -6.31 -4.56 -3.61
CA PHE A 574 -7.39 -4.98 -4.51
C PHE A 574 -7.27 -6.47 -4.91
N PRO A 575 -8.39 -7.21 -4.93
CA PRO A 575 -9.68 -6.82 -4.36
C PRO A 575 -9.66 -7.01 -2.84
N SER A 576 -10.09 -6.01 -2.05
CA SER A 576 -10.02 -6.11 -0.58
C SER A 576 -10.95 -7.20 -0.04
N ALA A 577 -12.12 -7.37 -0.64
CA ALA A 577 -12.98 -8.55 -0.47
C ALA A 577 -13.31 -9.13 -1.85
N SER A 578 -13.50 -10.44 -1.92
CA SER A 578 -13.55 -11.17 -3.19
C SER A 578 -14.70 -10.72 -4.11
N ARG A 579 -14.45 -10.85 -5.41
CA ARG A 579 -15.37 -10.51 -6.50
C ARG A 579 -16.10 -11.73 -7.08
N CYS A 580 -15.79 -12.94 -6.62
CA CYS A 580 -16.46 -14.15 -7.06
C CYS A 580 -16.48 -15.25 -6.00
N PHE A 581 -17.35 -16.22 -6.24
CA PHE A 581 -17.52 -17.43 -5.48
C PHE A 581 -16.95 -18.62 -6.25
N MET A 582 -16.15 -19.43 -5.56
CA MET A 582 -15.68 -20.74 -5.99
C MET A 582 -16.68 -21.84 -5.64
N GLY A 583 -17.61 -21.62 -4.71
CA GLY A 583 -18.74 -22.51 -4.43
C GLY A 583 -20.06 -21.98 -5.00
N THR A 584 -21.17 -22.52 -4.51
CA THR A 584 -22.53 -22.09 -4.89
C THR A 584 -23.08 -21.13 -3.83
N PRO A 585 -23.24 -19.82 -4.10
CA PRO A 585 -23.70 -18.88 -3.09
C PRO A 585 -25.17 -19.06 -2.75
N SER A 586 -25.50 -18.90 -1.47
CA SER A 586 -26.86 -18.93 -0.96
C SER A 586 -27.71 -17.78 -1.51
N ASN A 587 -28.97 -18.08 -1.85
CA ASN A 587 -29.94 -17.08 -2.29
C ASN A 587 -30.28 -16.04 -1.21
N ASP A 588 -29.98 -16.31 0.06
CA ASP A 588 -30.17 -15.33 1.15
C ASP A 588 -29.30 -14.07 0.96
N PHE A 589 -28.25 -14.17 0.14
CA PHE A 589 -27.30 -13.10 -0.18
C PHE A 589 -27.58 -12.43 -1.52
N LYS A 590 -28.60 -12.87 -2.26
CA LYS A 590 -28.93 -12.31 -3.57
C LYS A 590 -29.55 -10.92 -3.44
N ILE A 591 -29.00 -9.94 -4.14
CA ILE A 591 -29.47 -8.56 -4.14
C ILE A 591 -30.70 -8.44 -5.05
N GLY A 592 -31.76 -7.74 -4.60
CA GLY A 592 -32.96 -7.48 -5.40
C GLY A 592 -33.90 -8.68 -5.62
N GLY A 593 -33.56 -9.88 -5.14
CA GLY A 593 -34.44 -11.04 -5.17
C GLY A 593 -35.54 -10.95 -4.12
N LYS A 594 -36.81 -11.16 -4.50
CA LYS A 594 -37.89 -11.36 -3.52
C LYS A 594 -37.52 -12.57 -2.65
N LYS A 595 -37.43 -12.39 -1.33
CA LYS A 595 -37.35 -13.50 -0.37
C LYS A 595 -38.64 -14.32 -0.47
N ASN A 596 -38.67 -15.34 -1.34
CA ASN A 596 -39.73 -16.33 -1.35
C ASN A 596 -39.58 -17.23 -0.12
N GLN A 597 -39.96 -16.73 1.05
CA GLN A 597 -40.00 -17.50 2.30
C GLN A 597 -40.96 -18.72 2.23
N LYS A 598 -41.76 -18.86 1.17
CA LYS A 598 -42.57 -20.07 0.90
C LYS A 598 -41.88 -21.17 0.08
N GLN A 599 -40.70 -20.94 -0.52
CA GLN A 599 -40.04 -21.93 -1.38
C GLN A 599 -38.90 -22.72 -0.70
N GLN A 600 -38.39 -22.26 0.45
CA GLN A 600 -37.40 -23.01 1.24
C GLN A 600 -37.98 -24.28 1.92
N LYS A 601 -39.32 -24.42 2.02
CA LYS A 601 -39.96 -25.65 2.51
C LYS A 601 -40.49 -26.59 1.41
N LEU A 602 -40.62 -26.14 0.16
CA LEU A 602 -41.17 -26.98 -0.93
C LEU A 602 -40.10 -27.58 -1.87
N ASN A 603 -38.93 -26.94 -2.01
CA ASN A 603 -37.91 -27.41 -2.96
C ASN A 603 -37.08 -28.62 -2.50
N LYS A 604 -37.19 -29.07 -1.24
CA LYS A 604 -36.66 -30.40 -0.81
C LYS A 604 -37.61 -31.56 -1.16
N SER A 605 -38.85 -31.28 -1.60
CA SER A 605 -39.86 -32.31 -1.90
C SER A 605 -40.17 -32.48 -3.40
N GLN A 606 -39.83 -31.50 -4.25
CA GLN A 606 -40.14 -31.53 -5.69
C GLN A 606 -38.95 -31.88 -6.60
N GLN A 607 -37.74 -32.04 -6.08
CA GLN A 607 -36.60 -32.61 -6.84
C GLN A 607 -36.67 -34.15 -7.03
N LYS A 608 -37.82 -34.78 -6.78
CA LYS A 608 -38.07 -36.18 -7.16
C LYS A 608 -38.97 -36.36 -8.37
N GLN A 609 -39.56 -35.31 -8.94
CA GLN A 609 -40.45 -35.45 -10.10
C GLN A 609 -40.39 -34.20 -10.99
N GLN A 610 -39.49 -34.21 -11.99
CA GLN A 610 -39.74 -33.78 -13.38
C GLN A 610 -38.40 -33.69 -14.14
N ARG A 611 -38.19 -34.66 -15.03
CA ARG A 611 -37.23 -34.58 -16.14
C ARG A 611 -37.90 -33.89 -17.33
N PRO A 612 -37.25 -32.94 -18.01
CA PRO A 612 -37.47 -32.73 -19.43
C PRO A 612 -36.61 -33.71 -20.23
N LYS A 613 -37.22 -34.36 -21.22
CA LYS A 613 -36.56 -35.17 -22.25
C LYS A 613 -35.85 -34.23 -23.23
N GLU A 614 -34.54 -34.40 -23.42
CA GLU A 614 -33.87 -34.00 -24.66
C GLU A 614 -32.60 -34.86 -24.85
N ASN A 615 -32.53 -35.52 -26.01
CA ASN A 615 -31.52 -36.50 -26.39
C ASN A 615 -30.36 -35.80 -27.12
N THR A 616 -29.26 -35.47 -26.43
CA THR A 616 -27.89 -35.38 -27.01
C THR A 616 -26.84 -35.32 -25.88
N PRO A 617 -25.69 -36.05 -25.94
CA PRO A 617 -24.80 -36.22 -24.79
C PRO A 617 -23.65 -35.19 -24.73
N PRO A 618 -23.55 -34.35 -23.68
CA PRO A 618 -22.44 -33.39 -23.48
C PRO A 618 -21.25 -33.95 -22.68
N ASN A 619 -21.24 -35.25 -22.35
CA ASN A 619 -20.29 -35.81 -21.37
C ASN A 619 -19.06 -36.48 -22.02
N PHE A 620 -19.21 -37.12 -23.20
CA PHE A 620 -18.07 -37.78 -23.85
C PHE A 620 -17.14 -36.78 -24.56
N THR A 621 -17.68 -35.73 -25.17
CA THR A 621 -16.88 -34.69 -25.84
C THR A 621 -15.90 -34.01 -24.89
N ASN A 622 -16.36 -33.61 -23.70
CA ASN A 622 -15.52 -33.03 -22.65
C ASN A 622 -14.49 -34.02 -22.07
N MET A 623 -14.71 -35.32 -22.28
CA MET A 623 -13.84 -36.38 -21.81
C MET A 623 -12.75 -36.71 -22.82
N LEU A 624 -13.08 -36.68 -24.12
CA LEU A 624 -12.11 -36.72 -25.20
C LEU A 624 -11.12 -35.55 -25.08
N GLU A 625 -11.60 -34.31 -24.93
CA GLU A 625 -10.72 -33.13 -24.79
C GLU A 625 -9.68 -33.25 -23.65
N LYS A 626 -9.99 -34.04 -22.61
CA LYS A 626 -9.14 -34.21 -21.44
C LYS A 626 -8.26 -35.45 -21.46
N MET A 627 -8.62 -36.47 -22.24
CA MET A 627 -8.00 -37.80 -22.14
C MET A 627 -7.50 -38.33 -23.47
N ASP A 628 -8.13 -37.97 -24.59
CA ASP A 628 -7.70 -38.30 -25.95
C ASP A 628 -6.44 -37.51 -26.29
N THR A 629 -5.29 -38.07 -25.89
CA THR A 629 -3.99 -37.39 -25.96
C THR A 629 -3.45 -37.43 -27.37
N ASN A 630 -3.76 -38.49 -28.12
CA ASN A 630 -3.35 -38.67 -29.51
C ASN A 630 -4.34 -38.06 -30.53
N LYS A 631 -5.52 -37.59 -30.07
CA LYS A 631 -6.57 -36.95 -30.85
C LYS A 631 -7.23 -37.87 -31.90
N ASP A 632 -7.34 -39.15 -31.60
CA ASP A 632 -7.93 -40.15 -32.50
C ASP A 632 -9.47 -40.27 -32.38
N GLY A 633 -10.08 -39.49 -31.49
CA GLY A 633 -11.52 -39.45 -31.27
C GLY A 633 -12.05 -40.58 -30.38
N LYS A 634 -11.15 -41.34 -29.74
CA LYS A 634 -11.45 -42.43 -28.81
C LYS A 634 -10.58 -42.31 -27.56
N ILE A 635 -10.85 -43.12 -26.54
CA ILE A 635 -10.02 -43.16 -25.32
C ILE A 635 -9.45 -44.56 -25.16
N SER A 636 -8.13 -44.71 -25.29
CA SER A 636 -7.44 -45.99 -25.03
C SER A 636 -7.33 -46.31 -23.53
N LYS A 637 -7.04 -47.57 -23.19
CA LYS A 637 -6.82 -48.01 -21.80
C LYS A 637 -5.70 -47.24 -21.10
N THR A 638 -4.70 -46.80 -21.87
CA THR A 638 -3.57 -46.01 -21.38
C THR A 638 -3.91 -44.54 -21.12
N GLU A 639 -4.86 -43.99 -21.89
CA GLU A 639 -5.34 -42.61 -21.75
C GLU A 639 -6.38 -42.45 -20.65
N ALA A 640 -7.12 -43.52 -20.36
CA ALA A 640 -8.11 -43.55 -19.29
C ALA A 640 -7.49 -43.20 -17.92
N LYS A 641 -8.11 -42.25 -17.21
CA LYS A 641 -7.70 -41.83 -15.86
C LYS A 641 -8.86 -41.96 -14.86
N GLY A 642 -8.52 -42.10 -13.58
CA GLY A 642 -9.49 -42.19 -12.47
C GLY A 642 -10.51 -43.33 -12.64
N LYS A 643 -11.79 -43.05 -12.31
CA LYS A 643 -12.88 -44.06 -12.34
C LYS A 643 -13.12 -44.67 -13.72
N LEU A 644 -12.72 -44.02 -14.83
CA LEU A 644 -12.81 -44.63 -16.16
C LEU A 644 -11.80 -45.76 -16.30
N LYS A 645 -10.56 -45.58 -15.82
CA LYS A 645 -9.51 -46.60 -15.87
C LYS A 645 -9.91 -47.84 -15.08
N GLU A 646 -10.49 -47.64 -13.90
CA GLU A 646 -10.98 -48.72 -13.03
C GLU A 646 -12.12 -49.53 -13.65
N LYS A 647 -12.90 -48.92 -14.55
CA LYS A 647 -14.06 -49.54 -15.19
C LYS A 647 -13.86 -49.74 -16.69
N PHE A 648 -12.62 -49.64 -17.18
CA PHE A 648 -12.33 -49.60 -18.61
C PHE A 648 -12.85 -50.85 -19.31
N GLU A 649 -12.53 -52.03 -18.78
CA GLU A 649 -12.96 -53.33 -19.31
C GLU A 649 -14.47 -53.57 -19.21
N LYS A 650 -15.17 -52.85 -18.32
CA LYS A 650 -16.64 -52.90 -18.26
C LYS A 650 -17.31 -51.96 -19.25
N ARG A 651 -16.53 -51.05 -19.84
CA ARG A 651 -17.04 -49.93 -20.64
C ARG A 651 -16.70 -50.08 -22.11
N ASP A 652 -15.52 -50.58 -22.42
CA ASP A 652 -15.14 -51.16 -23.70
C ASP A 652 -15.99 -52.43 -23.93
N SER A 653 -17.13 -52.24 -24.58
CA SER A 653 -18.17 -53.28 -24.68
C SER A 653 -17.93 -54.22 -25.85
N ASN A 654 -17.11 -53.80 -26.82
CA ASN A 654 -16.69 -54.62 -27.95
C ASN A 654 -15.28 -55.23 -27.75
N ASN A 655 -14.62 -54.94 -26.63
CA ASN A 655 -13.27 -55.38 -26.27
C ASN A 655 -12.22 -55.00 -27.32
N ASP A 656 -12.37 -53.85 -27.97
CA ASP A 656 -11.43 -53.38 -29.00
C ASP A 656 -10.25 -52.58 -28.42
N GLY A 657 -10.23 -52.36 -27.10
CA GLY A 657 -9.19 -51.63 -26.40
C GLY A 657 -9.43 -50.12 -26.31
N TYR A 658 -10.54 -49.62 -26.86
CA TYR A 658 -10.91 -48.22 -26.90
C TYR A 658 -12.33 -48.02 -26.37
N ILE A 659 -12.57 -46.85 -25.78
CA ILE A 659 -13.94 -46.41 -25.44
C ILE A 659 -14.35 -45.35 -26.45
N THR A 660 -15.46 -45.60 -27.14
CA THR A 660 -16.06 -44.69 -28.12
C THR A 660 -17.36 -44.06 -27.61
N VAL A 661 -17.85 -43.02 -28.30
CA VAL A 661 -19.11 -42.34 -27.94
C VAL A 661 -20.31 -43.31 -27.90
N ASN A 662 -20.27 -44.35 -28.75
CA ASN A 662 -21.33 -45.35 -28.88
C ASN A 662 -21.37 -46.30 -27.67
N GLU A 663 -20.23 -46.56 -27.04
CA GLU A 663 -20.14 -47.41 -25.85
C GLU A 663 -20.45 -46.63 -24.57
N MET A 664 -20.33 -45.31 -24.64
CA MET A 664 -20.73 -44.42 -23.55
C MET A 664 -22.24 -44.19 -23.49
N THR A 665 -22.95 -44.39 -24.59
CA THR A 665 -24.41 -44.20 -24.70
C THR A 665 -25.21 -45.48 -24.46
N LYS A 666 -24.62 -46.67 -24.62
CA LYS A 666 -25.26 -47.93 -24.21
C LYS A 666 -25.25 -48.05 -22.68
N ARG A 667 -26.43 -47.93 -22.05
CA ARG A 667 -26.67 -48.45 -20.70
C ARG A 667 -26.86 -49.95 -20.84
N SER A 668 -26.15 -50.73 -20.02
CA SER A 668 -26.46 -52.12 -19.72
C SER A 668 -27.94 -52.19 -19.32
N ASN A 669 -28.69 -53.13 -19.92
CA ASN A 669 -30.07 -53.45 -19.55
C ASN A 669 -30.19 -53.75 -18.06
#